data_AF-A0AAN6VW35-F1
#
_entry.id   AF-A0AAN6VW35-F1
#
_cell.length_a   1.000
_cell.length_b   1.000
_cell.length_c   1.000
_cell.angle_alpha   90.00
_cell.angle_beta   90.00
_cell.angle_gamma   90.00
#
_symmetry.space_group_name_H-M   'P 1'
#
loop_
_entity.id
_entity.type
_entity.pdbx_description
1 polymer ?
#
loop_
_entity_poly.entity_id
_entity_poly.type
_entity_poly.pdbx_seq_one_letter_code
_entity_poly.pdbx_strand_id
1 'polypeptide(L)'
;MVADALIYHPAVSHYLKFVATTVGRDKLLRTLQYFARFYAWYLLRTNRAPAAMAPWEAVKKQFGLVRKVLRAGKNVEHFRAAAVAADAKTMDPVLRYTAVGRQLGYAGYLTMDLATLLDATGIRKTASAKRFQHEAYRFWAAGIACSVVSQLYTLYQLRQREARVDRKEGEGVLESKRIAMERAGSRLQLTSDLCDLAVPLSALKWVGLDDGIVGLAGTLSSLIGVYSQWKKTASSEFEELGLSILGLGTQYPPHALKPDSLEVLSKRFYPESPAMKKVLSINRYTGIDQRSSIGTPDHPVVNQPNPPTITELHDTFMSDGVPLAVEAARKALAEARVDAGQVTHMVSTTCTDSANPGYDHFVAKELGVSPNTEKVLLHGVGCSGGLAALRTAANLCLGHTMRRKPARILVVALEVSTTLVRSELESINASQETRIGVALFSDCGSALLLSNTIPFLSTSTQIPPPPIYTLLGWHHHTIPSTESDLGFDADPLGWKVVLSPRVPQLTQSVLLPTFSTLLSSSLPPIPGRTTKPYTASPRDFDWAMHPGGATILSGAERALGITPEHMRASYDTYIHHGNSSSATILSVLDRLRCKDMDALAPPPPSPSPTNNGAGGGGGIPKEYVVGCAFGPGITVEMCLLKRGLEVRRGTRPGMETPPETESEGGGGSEDGDQGSESGEPSSSAEEGEVGQRRDGGGGKGLVEKGSRGEEEEAFISEALEGVELD
;
A
#
# COMPACT_ATOMS: atom_id res chain seq x y z
N MET A 1 -21.51 22.65 -21.13
CA MET A 1 -20.20 22.22 -21.67
C MET A 1 -19.06 23.19 -21.34
N VAL A 2 -18.95 24.38 -21.97
CA VAL A 2 -17.79 25.28 -21.71
C VAL A 2 -17.79 25.85 -20.28
N ALA A 3 -18.97 26.22 -19.75
CA ALA A 3 -19.09 26.69 -18.36
C ALA A 3 -18.69 25.61 -17.34
N ASP A 4 -19.14 24.36 -17.53
CA ASP A 4 -18.79 23.23 -16.66
C ASP A 4 -17.28 22.97 -16.65
N ALA A 5 -16.65 22.95 -17.83
CA ALA A 5 -15.20 22.77 -17.95
C ALA A 5 -14.38 23.84 -17.20
N LEU A 6 -14.95 25.04 -17.02
CA LEU A 6 -14.32 26.16 -16.31
C LEU A 6 -14.65 26.12 -14.80
N ILE A 7 -15.87 25.77 -14.42
CA ILE A 7 -16.32 25.63 -13.02
C ILE A 7 -15.61 24.46 -12.32
N TYR A 8 -15.49 23.31 -12.99
CA TYR A 8 -14.83 22.12 -12.45
C TYR A 8 -13.31 22.07 -12.73
N HIS A 9 -12.73 23.14 -13.29
CA HIS A 9 -11.30 23.18 -13.56
C HIS A 9 -10.48 23.09 -12.26
N PRO A 10 -9.43 22.23 -12.16
CA PRO A 10 -8.67 22.05 -10.92
C PRO A 10 -8.10 23.35 -10.31
N ALA A 11 -7.73 24.33 -11.15
CA ALA A 11 -7.27 25.63 -10.70
C ALA A 11 -8.36 26.46 -10.00
N VAL A 12 -9.63 26.30 -10.37
CA VAL A 12 -10.78 26.95 -9.69
C VAL A 12 -11.03 26.29 -8.35
N SER A 13 -11.02 24.95 -8.29
CA SER A 13 -11.12 24.20 -7.02
C SER A 13 -9.99 24.54 -6.05
N HIS A 14 -8.75 24.66 -6.55
CA HIS A 14 -7.60 25.12 -5.77
C HIS A 14 -7.76 26.58 -5.31
N TYR A 15 -8.17 27.49 -6.20
CA TYR A 15 -8.46 28.87 -5.84
C TYR A 15 -9.52 28.97 -4.73
N LEU A 16 -10.61 28.21 -4.84
CA LEU A 16 -11.68 28.14 -3.83
C LEU A 16 -11.14 27.66 -2.47
N LYS A 17 -10.32 26.60 -2.43
CA LYS A 17 -9.64 26.16 -1.19
C LYS A 17 -8.73 27.24 -0.61
N PHE A 18 -7.94 27.91 -1.46
CA PHE A 18 -7.06 28.99 -1.04
C PHE A 18 -7.86 30.15 -0.40
N VAL A 19 -8.89 30.64 -1.07
CA VAL A 19 -9.73 31.74 -0.56
C VAL A 19 -10.75 31.31 0.50
N ALA A 20 -10.97 30.02 0.74
CA ALA A 20 -11.70 29.56 1.92
C ALA A 20 -10.91 29.81 3.22
N THR A 21 -9.57 29.82 3.15
CA THR A 21 -8.73 30.08 4.33
C THR A 21 -8.64 31.57 4.70
N THR A 22 -8.82 31.89 5.99
CA THR A 22 -8.57 33.23 6.54
C THR A 22 -7.14 33.72 6.25
N VAL A 23 -6.17 32.79 6.24
CA VAL A 23 -4.76 33.09 5.93
C VAL A 23 -4.56 33.47 4.46
N GLY A 24 -5.19 32.76 3.51
CA GLY A 24 -5.14 33.11 2.09
C GLY A 24 -5.70 34.52 1.83
N ARG A 25 -6.86 34.83 2.44
CA ARG A 25 -7.47 36.17 2.39
C ARG A 25 -6.56 37.25 3.00
N ASP A 26 -5.98 37.03 4.18
CA ASP A 26 -5.03 37.99 4.79
C ASP A 26 -3.83 38.25 3.88
N LYS A 27 -3.24 37.22 3.28
CA LYS A 27 -2.05 37.36 2.43
C LYS A 27 -2.32 38.08 1.11
N LEU A 28 -3.48 37.86 0.47
CA LEU A 28 -3.90 38.66 -0.70
C LEU A 28 -4.08 40.14 -0.33
N LEU A 29 -4.87 40.42 0.71
CA LEU A 29 -5.10 41.78 1.19
C LEU A 29 -3.79 42.46 1.62
N ARG A 30 -2.85 41.70 2.22
CA ARG A 30 -1.52 42.20 2.61
C ARG A 30 -0.73 42.65 1.38
N THR A 31 -0.70 41.82 0.34
CA THR A 31 0.01 42.11 -0.91
C THR A 31 -0.50 43.41 -1.53
N LEU A 32 -1.83 43.56 -1.64
CA LEU A 32 -2.46 44.77 -2.16
C LEU A 32 -2.23 46.00 -1.25
N GLN A 33 -2.26 45.83 0.07
CA GLN A 33 -1.99 46.89 1.05
C GLN A 33 -0.58 47.47 0.91
N TYR A 34 0.45 46.62 0.84
CA TYR A 34 1.85 47.08 0.74
C TYR A 34 2.18 47.59 -0.67
N PHE A 35 1.58 47.01 -1.72
CA PHE A 35 1.72 47.55 -3.07
C PHE A 35 1.12 48.96 -3.16
N ALA A 36 -0.06 49.18 -2.57
CA ALA A 36 -0.67 50.51 -2.50
C ALA A 36 0.19 51.51 -1.70
N ARG A 37 0.91 51.08 -0.65
CA ARG A 37 1.89 51.92 0.07
C ARG A 37 3.04 52.35 -0.83
N PHE A 38 3.66 51.41 -1.55
CA PHE A 38 4.71 51.72 -2.51
C PHE A 38 4.21 52.67 -3.62
N TYR A 39 3.05 52.36 -4.21
CA TYR A 39 2.55 53.11 -5.36
C TYR A 39 2.09 54.53 -5.00
N ALA A 40 1.49 54.73 -3.82
CA ALA A 40 1.20 56.08 -3.30
C ALA A 40 2.49 56.91 -3.13
N TRP A 41 3.55 56.31 -2.59
CA TRP A 41 4.87 56.96 -2.48
C TRP A 41 5.49 57.26 -3.85
N TYR A 42 5.37 56.35 -4.82
CA TYR A 42 5.86 56.55 -6.19
C TYR A 42 5.15 57.70 -6.90
N LEU A 43 3.82 57.81 -6.75
CA LEU A 43 3.03 58.93 -7.29
C LEU A 43 3.44 60.27 -6.66
N LEU A 44 3.71 60.30 -5.34
CA LEU A 44 4.24 61.48 -4.66
C LEU A 44 5.62 61.88 -5.20
N ARG A 45 6.53 60.91 -5.36
CA ARG A 45 7.89 61.13 -5.90
C ARG A 45 7.89 61.56 -7.36
N THR A 46 6.89 61.17 -8.15
CA THR A 46 6.69 61.59 -9.54
C THR A 46 5.80 62.83 -9.68
N ASN A 47 5.62 63.58 -8.58
CA ASN A 47 4.92 64.87 -8.52
C ASN A 47 3.49 64.83 -9.09
N ARG A 48 2.77 63.72 -8.89
CA ARG A 48 1.37 63.57 -9.31
C ARG A 48 0.42 64.26 -8.31
N ALA A 49 -0.72 64.72 -8.82
CA ALA A 49 -1.72 65.41 -8.00
C ALA A 49 -2.24 64.52 -6.84
N PRO A 50 -2.58 65.09 -5.66
CA PRO A 50 -3.07 64.32 -4.51
C PRO A 50 -4.29 63.43 -4.81
N ALA A 51 -5.15 63.84 -5.75
CA ALA A 51 -6.28 63.06 -6.23
C ALA A 51 -5.88 61.68 -6.81
N ALA A 52 -4.70 61.57 -7.42
CA ALA A 52 -4.17 60.30 -7.94
C ALA A 52 -3.68 59.36 -6.83
N MET A 53 -3.26 59.91 -5.67
CA MET A 53 -2.79 59.13 -4.52
C MET A 53 -3.93 58.63 -3.63
N ALA A 54 -5.03 59.39 -3.53
CA ALA A 54 -6.13 59.13 -2.61
C ALA A 54 -6.72 57.69 -2.68
N PRO A 55 -6.91 57.06 -3.87
CA PRO A 55 -7.38 55.68 -3.94
C PRO A 55 -6.41 54.67 -3.29
N TRP A 56 -5.10 54.87 -3.46
CA TRP A 56 -4.07 53.97 -2.94
C TRP A 56 -3.87 54.14 -1.43
N GLU A 57 -3.96 55.37 -0.92
CA GLU A 57 -4.03 55.64 0.51
C GLU A 57 -5.28 55.01 1.16
N ALA A 58 -6.43 55.05 0.47
CA ALA A 58 -7.65 54.38 0.91
C ALA A 58 -7.47 52.85 0.95
N VAL A 59 -6.92 52.22 -0.09
CA VAL A 59 -6.62 50.77 -0.11
C VAL A 59 -5.65 50.40 1.03
N LYS A 60 -4.54 51.14 1.19
CA LYS A 60 -3.56 50.94 2.26
C LYS A 60 -4.20 50.97 3.65
N LYS A 61 -5.11 51.92 3.90
CA LYS A 61 -5.82 52.09 5.18
C LYS A 61 -6.85 50.99 5.39
N GLN A 62 -7.76 50.78 4.43
CA GLN A 62 -8.91 49.88 4.59
C GLN A 62 -8.47 48.41 4.66
N PHE A 63 -7.55 47.96 3.79
CA PHE A 63 -7.05 46.59 3.86
C PHE A 63 -6.21 46.36 5.12
N GLY A 64 -5.49 47.37 5.61
CA GLY A 64 -4.84 47.31 6.92
C GLY A 64 -5.83 47.05 8.07
N LEU A 65 -7.01 47.68 8.03
CA LEU A 65 -8.06 47.47 9.02
C LEU A 65 -8.72 46.09 8.89
N VAL A 66 -9.13 45.69 7.69
CA VAL A 66 -9.74 44.36 7.44
C VAL A 66 -8.80 43.23 7.89
N ARG A 67 -7.51 43.35 7.60
CA ARG A 67 -6.50 42.38 8.06
C ARG A 67 -6.30 42.36 9.57
N LYS A 68 -6.49 43.49 10.27
CA LYS A 68 -6.48 43.50 11.74
C LYS A 68 -7.66 42.69 12.29
N VAL A 69 -8.85 42.80 11.68
CA VAL A 69 -10.03 41.97 12.00
C VAL A 69 -9.78 40.49 11.70
N LEU A 70 -9.27 40.14 10.50
CA LEU A 70 -9.00 38.75 10.12
C LEU A 70 -7.95 38.03 10.99
N ARG A 71 -7.14 38.78 11.75
CA ARG A 71 -6.11 38.24 12.65
C ARG A 71 -6.53 38.23 14.13
N ALA A 72 -7.73 38.72 14.47
CA ALA A 72 -8.23 38.70 15.84
C ALA A 72 -8.28 37.26 16.39
N GLY A 73 -7.83 37.07 17.63
CA GLY A 73 -7.73 35.76 18.29
C GLY A 73 -6.56 34.87 17.84
N LYS A 74 -5.85 35.19 16.76
CA LYS A 74 -4.72 34.36 16.27
C LYS A 74 -3.52 34.31 17.24
N ASN A 75 -3.44 35.22 18.21
CA ASN A 75 -2.45 35.14 19.30
C ASN A 75 -2.50 33.81 20.07
N VAL A 76 -3.68 33.21 20.25
CA VAL A 76 -3.86 31.93 20.95
C VAL A 76 -3.16 30.76 20.21
N GLU A 77 -3.21 30.75 18.88
CA GLU A 77 -2.49 29.77 18.03
C GLU A 77 -0.98 29.81 18.31
N HIS A 78 -0.43 31.02 18.42
CA HIS A 78 1.00 31.24 18.66
C HIS A 78 1.41 30.90 20.11
N PHE A 79 0.57 31.15 21.12
CA PHE A 79 0.83 30.66 22.48
C PHE A 79 0.88 29.14 22.54
N ARG A 80 -0.07 28.44 21.89
CA ARG A 80 -0.04 26.97 21.79
C ARG A 80 1.19 26.48 21.04
N ALA A 81 1.56 27.12 19.93
CA ALA A 81 2.74 26.76 19.16
C ALA A 81 4.05 26.96 19.95
N ALA A 82 4.12 27.96 20.83
CA ALA A 82 5.25 28.16 21.74
C ALA A 82 5.37 27.02 22.77
N ALA A 83 4.26 26.57 23.36
CA ALA A 83 4.25 25.44 24.29
C ALA A 83 4.71 24.14 23.60
N VAL A 84 4.13 23.81 22.44
CA VAL A 84 4.52 22.63 21.65
C VAL A 84 6.01 22.67 21.25
N ALA A 85 6.55 23.85 20.93
CA ALA A 85 7.98 24.01 20.66
C ALA A 85 8.85 23.81 21.90
N ALA A 86 8.39 24.21 23.10
CA ALA A 86 9.12 23.98 24.34
C ALA A 86 9.17 22.50 24.73
N ASP A 87 8.07 21.77 24.52
CA ASP A 87 7.95 20.34 24.84
C ASP A 87 8.73 19.41 23.89
N ALA A 88 9.20 19.93 22.75
CA ALA A 88 9.98 19.18 21.76
C ALA A 88 11.42 18.87 22.24
N LYS A 89 11.56 18.01 23.25
CA LYS A 89 12.84 17.66 23.91
C LYS A 89 13.87 16.99 22.98
N THR A 90 13.43 16.38 21.88
CA THR A 90 14.29 15.76 20.85
C THR A 90 14.76 16.73 19.77
N MET A 91 14.27 17.97 19.76
CA MET A 91 14.71 19.01 18.83
C MET A 91 16.05 19.60 19.26
N ASP A 92 16.88 19.96 18.28
CA ASP A 92 18.09 20.76 18.50
C ASP A 92 17.80 21.98 19.41
N PRO A 93 18.58 22.22 20.49
CA PRO A 93 18.28 23.28 21.44
C PRO A 93 18.18 24.68 20.84
N VAL A 94 19.01 25.02 19.84
CA VAL A 94 19.02 26.34 19.19
C VAL A 94 17.74 26.51 18.36
N LEU A 95 17.37 25.49 17.58
CA LEU A 95 16.10 25.49 16.83
C LEU A 95 14.90 25.55 17.78
N ARG A 96 14.95 24.84 18.91
CA ARG A 96 13.90 24.82 19.92
C ARG A 96 13.68 26.21 20.55
N TYR A 97 14.74 26.83 21.09
CA TYR A 97 14.63 28.14 21.73
C TYR A 97 14.25 29.25 20.73
N THR A 98 14.80 29.22 19.50
CA THR A 98 14.41 30.19 18.46
C THR A 98 12.98 29.98 17.98
N ALA A 99 12.47 28.75 17.93
CA ALA A 99 11.06 28.48 17.66
C ALA A 99 10.15 29.04 18.76
N VAL A 100 10.45 28.78 20.05
CA VAL A 100 9.70 29.35 21.18
C VAL A 100 9.70 30.88 21.13
N GLY A 101 10.87 31.51 20.97
CA GLY A 101 11.01 32.96 20.89
C GLY A 101 10.25 33.58 19.72
N ARG A 102 10.27 32.94 18.54
CA ARG A 102 9.49 33.34 17.36
C ARG A 102 7.99 33.33 17.65
N GLN A 103 7.49 32.24 18.22
CA GLN A 103 6.06 32.09 18.50
C GLN A 103 5.57 33.06 19.59
N LEU A 104 6.34 33.25 20.67
CA LEU A 104 6.03 34.24 21.70
C LEU A 104 6.06 35.68 21.16
N GLY A 105 7.02 36.01 20.29
CA GLY A 105 7.06 37.30 19.59
C GLY A 105 5.81 37.55 18.73
N TYR A 106 5.34 36.54 17.99
CA TYR A 106 4.09 36.66 17.22
C TYR A 106 2.83 36.70 18.09
N ALA A 107 2.79 35.95 19.20
CA ALA A 107 1.70 36.00 20.17
C ALA A 107 1.61 37.38 20.84
N GLY A 108 2.74 37.95 21.26
CA GLY A 108 2.84 39.30 21.82
C GLY A 108 2.43 40.38 20.83
N TYR A 109 2.93 40.31 19.59
CA TYR A 109 2.54 41.21 18.50
C TYR A 109 1.01 41.21 18.30
N LEU A 110 0.41 40.03 18.11
CA LEU A 110 -1.02 39.90 17.83
C LEU A 110 -1.89 40.28 19.03
N THR A 111 -1.43 40.04 20.26
CA THR A 111 -2.14 40.48 21.48
C THR A 111 -2.20 42.00 21.57
N MET A 112 -1.07 42.67 21.32
CA MET A 112 -1.00 44.15 21.32
C MET A 112 -1.70 44.77 20.11
N ASP A 113 -1.64 44.13 18.94
CA ASP A 113 -2.37 44.56 17.74
C ASP A 113 -3.89 44.45 17.96
N LEU A 114 -4.37 43.36 18.58
CA LEU A 114 -5.77 43.17 18.96
C LEU A 114 -6.25 44.21 19.98
N ALA A 115 -5.42 44.57 20.97
CA ALA A 115 -5.74 45.62 21.94
C ALA A 115 -5.99 47.00 21.31
N THR A 116 -5.50 47.23 20.08
CA THR A 116 -5.77 48.47 19.31
C THR A 116 -6.98 48.38 18.37
N LEU A 117 -7.64 47.22 18.25
CA LEU A 117 -8.69 46.99 17.25
C LEU A 117 -9.87 47.97 17.39
N LEU A 118 -10.37 48.17 18.62
CA LEU A 118 -11.49 49.09 18.88
C LEU A 118 -11.15 50.56 18.60
N ASP A 119 -9.88 50.95 18.73
CA ASP A 119 -9.44 52.30 18.33
C ASP A 119 -9.37 52.38 16.80
N ALA A 120 -8.78 51.38 16.15
CA ALA A 120 -8.60 51.32 14.71
C ALA A 120 -9.93 51.29 13.92
N THR A 121 -10.97 50.63 14.46
CA THR A 121 -12.33 50.65 13.90
C THR A 121 -13.12 51.92 14.24
N GLY A 122 -12.65 52.73 15.19
CA GLY A 122 -13.34 53.93 15.66
C GLY A 122 -14.43 53.66 16.71
N ILE A 123 -14.65 52.41 17.13
CA ILE A 123 -15.68 52.04 18.11
C ILE A 123 -15.38 52.63 19.50
N ARG A 124 -14.10 52.58 19.94
CA ARG A 124 -13.67 53.17 21.22
C ARG A 124 -12.24 53.67 21.14
N LYS A 125 -12.06 54.99 21.14
CA LYS A 125 -10.74 55.62 21.20
C LYS A 125 -10.05 55.40 22.54
N THR A 126 -8.76 55.13 22.51
CA THR A 126 -7.95 54.74 23.68
C THR A 126 -6.60 55.44 23.65
N ALA A 127 -6.27 56.24 24.66
CA ALA A 127 -5.00 56.98 24.74
C ALA A 127 -3.76 56.06 24.61
N SER A 128 -3.84 54.84 25.17
CA SER A 128 -2.80 53.82 25.10
C SER A 128 -2.61 53.18 23.72
N ALA A 129 -3.46 53.44 22.72
CA ALA A 129 -3.40 52.76 21.42
C ALA A 129 -2.05 52.94 20.71
N LYS A 130 -1.45 54.15 20.78
CA LYS A 130 -0.11 54.41 20.26
C LYS A 130 0.98 53.58 20.97
N ARG A 131 0.88 53.42 22.30
CA ARG A 131 1.80 52.61 23.11
C ARG A 131 1.67 51.12 22.78
N PHE A 132 0.45 50.60 22.70
CA PHE A 132 0.23 49.20 22.31
C PHE A 132 0.74 48.92 20.89
N GLN A 133 0.50 49.82 19.93
CA GLN A 133 1.01 49.66 18.56
C GLN A 133 2.55 49.70 18.52
N HIS A 134 3.20 50.52 19.35
CA HIS A 134 4.67 50.55 19.49
C HIS A 134 5.23 49.24 20.05
N GLU A 135 4.68 48.75 21.17
CA GLU A 135 5.10 47.47 21.75
C GLU A 135 4.80 46.28 20.82
N ALA A 136 3.71 46.32 20.05
CA ALA A 136 3.42 45.34 19.01
C ALA A 136 4.59 45.23 18.00
N TYR A 137 5.13 46.36 17.52
CA TYR A 137 6.28 46.33 16.61
C TYR A 137 7.55 45.76 17.25
N ARG A 138 7.78 45.98 18.56
CA ARG A 138 8.92 45.38 19.30
C ARG A 138 8.80 43.86 19.39
N PHE A 139 7.62 43.35 19.76
CA PHE A 139 7.35 41.91 19.77
C PHE A 139 7.48 41.28 18.37
N TRP A 140 7.01 41.98 17.33
CA TRP A 140 7.14 41.50 15.95
C TRP A 140 8.61 41.44 15.49
N ALA A 141 9.40 42.49 15.77
CA ALA A 141 10.84 42.50 15.51
C ALA A 141 11.58 41.36 16.23
N ALA A 142 11.29 41.14 17.52
CA ALA A 142 11.87 40.04 18.29
C ALA A 142 11.51 38.66 17.71
N GLY A 143 10.25 38.46 17.30
CA GLY A 143 9.80 37.23 16.66
C GLY A 143 10.48 36.97 15.30
N ILE A 144 10.66 38.01 14.48
CA ILE A 144 11.42 37.93 13.22
C ILE A 144 12.89 37.64 13.49
N ALA A 145 13.53 38.31 14.45
CA ALA A 145 14.93 38.08 14.79
C ALA A 145 15.19 36.62 15.18
N CYS A 146 14.32 36.02 16.00
CA CYS A 146 14.37 34.59 16.32
C CYS A 146 14.22 33.72 15.06
N SER A 147 13.32 34.07 14.15
CA SER A 147 13.15 33.37 12.86
C SER A 147 14.41 33.44 11.99
N VAL A 148 15.03 34.62 11.87
CA VAL A 148 16.28 34.84 11.11
C VAL A 148 17.42 33.98 11.68
N VAL A 149 17.62 33.99 13.00
CA VAL A 149 18.64 33.13 13.65
C VAL A 149 18.36 31.65 13.38
N SER A 150 17.09 31.23 13.49
CA SER A 150 16.66 29.86 13.19
C SER A 150 16.97 29.45 11.75
N GLN A 151 16.69 30.31 10.75
CA GLN A 151 17.00 30.02 9.34
C GLN A 151 18.51 30.01 9.06
N LEU A 152 19.28 30.95 9.62
CA LEU A 152 20.74 30.97 9.45
C LEU A 152 21.39 29.72 10.05
N TYR A 153 20.94 29.27 11.23
CA TYR A 153 21.41 28.04 11.86
C TYR A 153 20.97 26.79 11.07
N THR A 154 19.75 26.77 10.54
CA THR A 154 19.28 25.70 9.64
C THR A 154 20.16 25.60 8.39
N LEU A 155 20.47 26.73 7.73
CA LEU A 155 21.35 26.77 6.57
C LEU A 155 22.78 26.31 6.89
N TYR A 156 23.28 26.59 8.09
CA TYR A 156 24.56 26.09 8.60
C TYR A 156 24.53 24.56 8.78
N GLN A 157 23.51 24.01 9.45
CA GLN A 157 23.34 22.56 9.61
C GLN A 157 23.19 21.84 8.26
N LEU A 158 22.42 22.41 7.31
CA LEU A 158 22.28 21.86 5.95
C LEU A 158 23.59 21.89 5.16
N ARG A 159 24.48 22.85 5.42
CA ARG A 159 25.82 22.91 4.81
C ARG A 159 26.73 21.82 5.39
N GLN A 160 26.67 21.59 6.71
CA GLN A 160 27.39 20.50 7.35
C GLN A 160 26.89 19.12 6.91
N ARG A 161 25.56 18.94 6.76
CA ARG A 161 24.96 17.72 6.21
C ARG A 161 25.44 17.47 4.78
N GLU A 162 25.35 18.46 3.89
CA GLU A 162 25.79 18.33 2.49
C GLU A 162 27.28 17.97 2.38
N ALA A 163 28.13 18.51 3.25
CA ALA A 163 29.57 18.21 3.27
C ALA A 163 29.91 16.76 3.70
N ARG A 164 28.93 16.01 4.24
CA ARG A 164 29.06 14.59 4.63
C ARG A 164 28.41 13.62 3.64
N VAL A 165 27.79 14.13 2.56
CA VAL A 165 27.09 13.31 1.58
C VAL A 165 28.03 12.92 0.43
N ASP A 166 28.31 11.62 0.28
CA ASP A 166 28.97 11.13 -0.94
C ASP A 166 27.94 11.04 -2.08
N ARG A 167 28.17 11.83 -3.13
CA ARG A 167 27.28 11.91 -4.30
C ARG A 167 27.50 10.78 -5.32
N LYS A 168 28.42 9.85 -5.05
CA LYS A 168 28.63 8.63 -5.86
C LYS A 168 27.61 7.53 -5.56
N GLU A 169 26.95 7.59 -4.40
CA GLU A 169 25.94 6.63 -3.98
C GLU A 169 24.51 7.16 -4.24
N GLY A 170 23.58 6.25 -4.51
CA GLY A 170 22.18 6.60 -4.79
C GLY A 170 21.49 7.32 -3.63
N GLU A 171 21.80 6.93 -2.38
CA GLU A 171 21.32 7.60 -1.17
C GLU A 171 21.79 9.05 -1.10
N GLY A 172 23.05 9.31 -1.45
CA GLY A 172 23.60 10.67 -1.46
C GLY A 172 22.98 11.56 -2.53
N VAL A 173 22.54 11.00 -3.66
CA VAL A 173 21.75 11.75 -4.66
C VAL A 173 20.38 12.14 -4.08
N LEU A 174 19.69 11.24 -3.40
CA LEU A 174 18.39 11.53 -2.76
C LEU A 174 18.51 12.52 -1.60
N GLU A 175 19.49 12.33 -0.70
CA GLU A 175 19.76 13.25 0.40
C GLU A 175 20.21 14.62 -0.12
N SER A 176 20.97 14.70 -1.21
CA SER A 176 21.30 15.99 -1.85
C SER A 176 20.05 16.71 -2.39
N LYS A 177 19.08 16.00 -2.97
CA LYS A 177 17.79 16.57 -3.39
C LYS A 177 16.96 17.03 -2.18
N ARG A 178 16.94 16.26 -1.10
CA ARG A 178 16.26 16.62 0.15
C ARG A 178 16.86 17.88 0.77
N ILE A 179 18.19 17.93 0.91
CA ILE A 179 18.93 19.11 1.38
C ILE A 179 18.68 20.32 0.48
N ALA A 180 18.61 20.14 -0.85
CA ALA A 180 18.30 21.23 -1.77
C ALA A 180 16.88 21.79 -1.56
N MET A 181 15.88 20.94 -1.29
CA MET A 181 14.52 21.37 -0.95
C MET A 181 14.44 22.06 0.41
N GLU A 182 15.05 21.50 1.45
CA GLU A 182 15.12 22.10 2.80
C GLU A 182 15.82 23.47 2.75
N ARG A 183 16.91 23.58 1.97
CA ARG A 183 17.65 24.83 1.69
C ARG A 183 16.82 25.86 0.94
N ALA A 184 16.06 25.44 -0.08
CA ALA A 184 15.19 26.34 -0.84
C ALA A 184 14.09 26.93 0.04
N GLY A 185 13.45 26.09 0.87
CA GLY A 185 12.46 26.52 1.86
C GLY A 185 13.04 27.49 2.88
N SER A 186 14.20 27.18 3.46
CA SER A 186 14.86 28.02 4.46
C SER A 186 15.32 29.37 3.89
N ARG A 187 15.90 29.39 2.67
CA ARG A 187 16.24 30.64 1.95
C ARG A 187 15.00 31.50 1.68
N LEU A 188 13.90 30.89 1.23
CA LEU A 188 12.66 31.61 0.94
C LEU A 188 12.05 32.24 2.20
N GLN A 189 12.08 31.51 3.32
CA GLN A 189 11.66 32.03 4.63
C GLN A 189 12.57 33.17 5.11
N LEU A 190 13.90 33.02 4.98
CA LEU A 190 14.88 34.05 5.36
C LEU A 190 14.69 35.35 4.56
N THR A 191 14.50 35.26 3.23
CA THR A 191 14.18 36.43 2.40
C THR A 191 12.88 37.10 2.85
N SER A 192 11.83 36.32 3.15
CA SER A 192 10.56 36.83 3.65
C SER A 192 10.71 37.55 5.00
N ASP A 193 11.49 36.97 5.93
CA ASP A 193 11.74 37.53 7.26
C ASP A 193 12.57 38.83 7.19
N LEU A 194 13.60 38.90 6.35
CA LEU A 194 14.39 40.11 6.12
C LEU A 194 13.56 41.24 5.51
N CYS A 195 12.66 40.91 4.57
CA CYS A 195 11.71 41.86 4.00
C CYS A 195 10.66 42.33 5.04
N ASP A 196 10.14 41.42 5.88
CA ASP A 196 9.19 41.78 6.94
C ASP A 196 9.84 42.66 8.02
N LEU A 197 11.14 42.50 8.30
CA LEU A 197 11.89 43.27 9.29
C LEU A 197 11.93 44.78 8.97
N ALA A 198 11.87 45.16 7.69
CA ALA A 198 11.81 46.57 7.28
C ALA A 198 10.63 47.33 7.91
N VAL A 199 9.52 46.64 8.19
CA VAL A 199 8.29 47.26 8.73
C VAL A 199 8.45 47.71 10.19
N PRO A 200 8.77 46.82 11.18
CA PRO A 200 8.97 47.27 12.55
C PRO A 200 10.22 48.16 12.69
N LEU A 201 11.31 47.95 11.93
CA LEU A 201 12.50 48.81 12.02
C LEU A 201 12.20 50.28 11.63
N SER A 202 11.43 50.49 10.56
CA SER A 202 10.94 51.82 10.17
C SER A 202 9.95 52.37 11.19
N ALA A 203 8.98 51.57 11.64
CA ALA A 203 7.94 52.02 12.57
C ALA A 203 8.46 52.38 13.98
N LEU A 204 9.51 51.69 14.46
CA LEU A 204 10.21 51.98 15.71
C LEU A 204 11.28 53.07 15.56
N LYS A 205 11.49 53.60 14.34
CA LYS A 205 12.54 54.57 13.99
C LYS A 205 13.97 54.07 14.28
N TRP A 206 14.19 52.76 14.28
CA TRP A 206 15.52 52.16 14.41
C TRP A 206 16.31 52.27 13.10
N VAL A 207 15.62 52.32 11.95
CA VAL A 207 16.21 52.57 10.63
C VAL A 207 15.33 53.53 9.85
N GLY A 208 15.93 54.54 9.22
CA GLY A 208 15.24 55.58 8.43
C GLY A 208 14.80 55.11 7.04
N LEU A 209 14.02 54.03 6.94
CA LEU A 209 13.48 53.54 5.67
C LEU A 209 12.21 54.31 5.27
N ASP A 210 12.13 54.75 4.02
CA ASP A 210 10.96 55.42 3.45
C ASP A 210 9.83 54.44 3.04
N ASP A 211 8.65 55.01 2.79
CA ASP A 211 7.43 54.26 2.46
C ASP A 211 7.53 53.45 1.15
N GLY A 212 8.42 53.81 0.22
CA GLY A 212 8.69 53.07 -1.00
C GLY A 212 9.42 51.76 -0.70
N ILE A 213 10.52 51.82 0.07
CA ILE A 213 11.28 50.63 0.48
C ILE A 213 10.40 49.70 1.33
N VAL A 214 9.70 50.24 2.34
CA VAL A 214 8.84 49.42 3.22
C VAL A 214 7.62 48.87 2.46
N GLY A 215 7.13 49.59 1.46
CA GLY A 215 6.12 49.11 0.51
C GLY A 215 6.61 47.91 -0.29
N LEU A 216 7.73 48.04 -1.02
CA LEU A 216 8.29 46.97 -1.86
C LEU A 216 8.67 45.73 -1.05
N ALA A 217 9.36 45.89 0.08
CA ALA A 217 9.73 44.79 0.95
C ALA A 217 8.48 44.05 1.47
N GLY A 218 7.48 44.81 1.95
CA GLY A 218 6.22 44.23 2.40
C GLY A 218 5.39 43.57 1.29
N THR A 219 5.47 44.04 0.04
CA THR A 219 4.86 43.36 -1.11
C THR A 219 5.56 42.03 -1.41
N LEU A 220 6.90 42.02 -1.44
CA LEU A 220 7.69 40.81 -1.73
C LEU A 220 7.46 39.72 -0.68
N SER A 221 7.54 40.03 0.62
CA SER A 221 7.25 39.06 1.69
C SER A 221 5.79 38.57 1.67
N SER A 222 4.85 39.41 1.22
CA SER A 222 3.45 39.03 1.06
C SER A 222 3.23 38.10 -0.12
N LEU A 223 3.89 38.33 -1.26
CA LEU A 223 3.89 37.41 -2.40
C LEU A 223 4.50 36.05 -2.04
N ILE A 224 5.61 36.04 -1.29
CA ILE A 224 6.18 34.79 -0.72
C ILE A 224 5.15 34.10 0.19
N GLY A 225 4.42 34.88 0.99
CA GLY A 225 3.34 34.38 1.85
C GLY A 225 2.13 33.82 1.08
N VAL A 226 1.73 34.46 -0.04
CA VAL A 226 0.71 33.97 -0.97
C VAL A 226 1.16 32.67 -1.60
N TYR A 227 2.36 32.62 -2.19
CA TYR A 227 2.93 31.41 -2.78
C TYR A 227 3.00 30.24 -1.78
N SER A 228 3.47 30.51 -0.56
CA SER A 228 3.58 29.50 0.50
C SER A 228 2.22 28.96 0.94
N GLN A 229 1.21 29.82 1.05
CA GLN A 229 -0.15 29.39 1.40
C GLN A 229 -0.86 28.73 0.21
N TRP A 230 -0.63 29.20 -1.02
CA TRP A 230 -1.13 28.60 -2.27
C TRP A 230 -0.60 27.18 -2.44
N LYS A 231 0.68 26.94 -2.15
CA LYS A 231 1.26 25.58 -2.14
C LYS A 231 0.62 24.68 -1.06
N LYS A 232 0.26 25.23 0.10
CA LYS A 232 -0.44 24.48 1.17
C LYS A 232 -1.91 24.17 0.87
N THR A 233 -2.55 24.94 0.00
CA THR A 233 -3.94 24.70 -0.41
C THR A 233 -4.04 24.10 -1.81
N ALA A 234 -2.90 23.81 -2.44
CA ALA A 234 -2.83 23.01 -3.66
C ALA A 234 -3.43 21.65 -3.35
N SER A 235 -4.36 21.20 -4.19
CA SER A 235 -5.30 20.14 -3.88
C SER A 235 -4.62 18.87 -3.37
N SER A 236 -4.70 18.67 -2.06
CA SER A 236 -4.25 17.47 -1.37
C SER A 236 -5.23 17.04 -0.26
N GLU A 237 -6.50 17.42 -0.35
CA GLU A 237 -7.53 16.91 0.57
C GLU A 237 -8.08 15.54 0.15
N PHE A 238 -7.39 14.90 -0.82
CA PHE A 238 -7.16 13.46 -0.92
C PHE A 238 -5.69 13.24 -1.38
N GLU A 239 -4.72 13.85 -0.66
CA GLU A 239 -3.31 13.41 -0.67
C GLU A 239 -3.25 11.92 -0.36
N GLU A 240 -2.15 11.26 -0.74
CA GLU A 240 -1.84 9.84 -0.48
C GLU A 240 -2.69 9.26 0.66
N LEU A 241 -3.54 8.25 0.38
CA LEU A 241 -4.50 7.67 1.34
C LEU A 241 -3.87 7.25 2.68
N GLY A 242 -2.54 7.19 2.73
CA GLY A 242 -1.74 6.83 3.90
C GLY A 242 -1.73 5.34 4.15
N LEU A 243 -2.25 4.56 3.20
CA LEU A 243 -2.47 3.13 3.31
C LEU A 243 -1.26 2.38 2.77
N SER A 244 -0.62 1.62 3.64
CA SER A 244 0.61 0.88 3.33
C SER A 244 0.51 -0.55 3.84
N ILE A 245 0.78 -1.50 2.96
CA ILE A 245 1.00 -2.90 3.34
C ILE A 245 2.46 -2.98 3.82
N LEU A 246 2.63 -3.24 5.12
CA LEU A 246 3.95 -3.24 5.79
C LEU A 246 4.57 -4.65 5.90
N GLY A 247 3.75 -5.69 5.75
CA GLY A 247 4.17 -7.08 5.77
C GLY A 247 3.12 -7.95 5.09
N LEU A 248 3.56 -9.03 4.46
CA LEU A 248 2.72 -10.13 3.97
C LEU A 248 3.32 -11.45 4.47
N GLY A 249 2.48 -12.47 4.58
CA GLY A 249 2.91 -13.81 4.94
C GLY A 249 1.97 -14.86 4.39
N THR A 250 2.54 -15.93 3.87
CA THR A 250 1.82 -17.06 3.30
C THR A 250 2.26 -18.36 3.98
N GLN A 251 1.31 -19.26 4.20
CA GLN A 251 1.54 -20.61 4.70
C GLN A 251 0.64 -21.59 3.94
N TYR A 252 1.26 -22.32 3.02
CA TYR A 252 0.68 -23.54 2.46
C TYR A 252 0.87 -24.70 3.44
N PRO A 253 -0.06 -25.67 3.47
CA PRO A 253 0.16 -26.94 4.16
C PRO A 253 1.22 -27.82 3.44
N PRO A 254 1.79 -28.84 4.11
CA PRO A 254 2.99 -29.52 3.64
C PRO A 254 2.76 -30.54 2.50
N HIS A 255 1.52 -30.91 2.18
CA HIS A 255 1.24 -31.94 1.18
C HIS A 255 0.93 -31.34 -0.20
N ALA A 256 1.44 -32.02 -1.24
CA ALA A 256 1.23 -31.66 -2.64
C ALA A 256 0.46 -32.77 -3.36
N LEU A 257 -0.81 -32.52 -3.71
CA LEU A 257 -1.66 -33.42 -4.47
C LEU A 257 -1.39 -33.24 -5.96
N LYS A 258 -0.77 -34.25 -6.58
CA LYS A 258 -0.59 -34.33 -8.03
C LYS A 258 -1.91 -34.78 -8.73
N PRO A 259 -2.05 -34.65 -10.06
CA PRO A 259 -3.29 -35.00 -10.75
C PRO A 259 -3.79 -36.45 -10.53
N ASP A 260 -2.89 -37.40 -10.35
CA ASP A 260 -3.17 -38.80 -10.02
C ASP A 260 -3.87 -38.98 -8.65
N SER A 261 -3.67 -38.06 -7.70
CA SER A 261 -4.26 -38.09 -6.36
C SER A 261 -5.80 -38.09 -6.39
N LEU A 262 -6.41 -37.43 -7.39
CA LEU A 262 -7.87 -37.45 -7.59
C LEU A 262 -8.34 -38.80 -8.15
N GLU A 263 -7.52 -39.44 -9.00
CA GLU A 263 -7.81 -40.76 -9.57
C GLU A 263 -7.80 -41.86 -8.50
N VAL A 264 -6.90 -41.76 -7.51
CA VAL A 264 -6.85 -42.65 -6.34
C VAL A 264 -8.17 -42.59 -5.55
N LEU A 265 -8.62 -41.40 -5.15
CA LEU A 265 -9.86 -41.24 -4.38
C LEU A 265 -11.11 -41.61 -5.19
N SER A 266 -11.14 -41.25 -6.48
CA SER A 266 -12.22 -41.61 -7.40
C SER A 266 -12.41 -43.13 -7.47
N LYS A 267 -11.35 -43.87 -7.80
CA LYS A 267 -11.38 -45.34 -7.91
C LYS A 267 -11.63 -46.06 -6.59
N ARG A 268 -11.27 -45.44 -5.45
CA ARG A 268 -11.44 -46.01 -4.11
C ARG A 268 -12.90 -46.04 -3.67
N PHE A 269 -13.71 -45.06 -4.07
CA PHE A 269 -15.06 -44.85 -3.54
C PHE A 269 -16.20 -44.95 -4.57
N TYR A 270 -15.92 -44.81 -5.87
CA TYR A 270 -16.95 -44.75 -6.90
C TYR A 270 -16.61 -45.65 -8.10
N PRO A 271 -17.60 -46.27 -8.76
CA PRO A 271 -17.38 -46.99 -10.01
C PRO A 271 -16.99 -46.04 -11.14
N GLU A 272 -16.42 -46.58 -12.22
CA GLU A 272 -16.18 -45.80 -13.42
C GLU A 272 -17.49 -45.32 -14.05
N SER A 273 -17.58 -44.02 -14.36
CA SER A 273 -18.71 -43.43 -15.08
C SER A 273 -18.24 -42.42 -16.15
N PRO A 274 -19.07 -42.08 -17.15
CA PRO A 274 -18.71 -41.09 -18.18
C PRO A 274 -18.32 -39.73 -17.60
N ALA A 275 -19.10 -39.23 -16.63
CA ALA A 275 -18.83 -37.95 -15.97
C ALA A 275 -17.50 -37.98 -15.20
N MET A 276 -17.26 -39.04 -14.42
CA MET A 276 -16.04 -39.22 -13.67
C MET A 276 -14.80 -39.28 -14.59
N LYS A 277 -14.89 -40.01 -15.71
CA LYS A 277 -13.84 -40.05 -16.74
C LYS A 277 -13.59 -38.68 -17.36
N LYS A 278 -14.63 -37.88 -17.61
CA LYS A 278 -14.49 -36.51 -18.14
C LYS A 278 -13.79 -35.58 -17.13
N VAL A 279 -14.15 -35.63 -15.85
CA VAL A 279 -13.51 -34.84 -14.78
C VAL A 279 -12.04 -35.25 -14.61
N LEU A 280 -11.73 -36.54 -14.54
CA LEU A 280 -10.35 -37.05 -14.44
C LEU A 280 -9.50 -36.68 -15.67
N SER A 281 -10.10 -36.60 -16.85
CA SER A 281 -9.43 -36.09 -18.06
C SER A 281 -9.14 -34.59 -17.95
N ILE A 282 -10.13 -33.76 -17.61
CA ILE A 282 -9.95 -32.30 -17.42
C ILE A 282 -8.88 -31.99 -16.38
N ASN A 283 -8.82 -32.77 -15.28
CA ASN A 283 -7.83 -32.66 -14.22
C ASN A 283 -6.37 -32.80 -14.69
N ARG A 284 -6.12 -33.39 -15.87
CA ARG A 284 -4.78 -33.48 -16.48
C ARG A 284 -4.43 -32.31 -17.40
N TYR A 285 -5.39 -31.42 -17.70
CA TYR A 285 -5.24 -30.29 -18.62
C TYR A 285 -5.58 -28.94 -17.98
N THR A 286 -5.66 -28.87 -16.64
CA THR A 286 -5.87 -27.61 -15.91
C THR A 286 -4.69 -26.64 -15.99
N GLY A 287 -3.48 -27.15 -16.26
CA GLY A 287 -2.23 -26.40 -16.12
C GLY A 287 -1.76 -26.28 -14.67
N ILE A 288 -2.24 -27.14 -13.77
CA ILE A 288 -1.80 -27.25 -12.38
C ILE A 288 -0.95 -28.52 -12.23
N ASP A 289 0.31 -28.38 -11.83
CA ASP A 289 1.22 -29.52 -11.61
C ASP A 289 0.96 -30.18 -10.25
N GLN A 290 0.61 -29.38 -9.23
CA GLN A 290 0.23 -29.85 -7.91
C GLN A 290 -0.70 -28.87 -7.18
N ARG A 291 -1.57 -29.39 -6.32
CA ARG A 291 -2.44 -28.61 -5.42
C ARG A 291 -1.99 -28.79 -3.97
N SER A 292 -1.80 -27.70 -3.23
CA SER A 292 -1.49 -27.79 -1.80
C SER A 292 -2.70 -28.32 -1.01
N SER A 293 -2.45 -29.21 -0.03
CA SER A 293 -3.49 -29.82 0.81
C SER A 293 -3.02 -30.02 2.25
N ILE A 294 -3.96 -29.93 3.20
CA ILE A 294 -3.74 -30.31 4.60
C ILE A 294 -3.44 -31.81 4.78
N GLY A 295 -3.67 -32.65 3.77
CA GLY A 295 -3.45 -34.09 3.86
C GLY A 295 -3.08 -34.76 2.54
N THR A 296 -2.86 -36.07 2.59
CA THR A 296 -2.69 -36.92 1.40
C THR A 296 -4.03 -37.55 1.00
N PRO A 297 -4.11 -38.27 -0.13
CA PRO A 297 -5.28 -39.10 -0.48
C PRO A 297 -5.66 -40.15 0.57
N ASP A 298 -4.79 -40.42 1.54
CA ASP A 298 -5.00 -41.37 2.63
C ASP A 298 -5.38 -40.69 3.96
N HIS A 299 -5.59 -39.36 3.97
CA HIS A 299 -6.01 -38.63 5.16
C HIS A 299 -7.36 -39.17 5.71
N PRO A 300 -7.53 -39.39 7.03
CA PRO A 300 -8.71 -40.05 7.58
C PRO A 300 -10.05 -39.38 7.20
N VAL A 301 -10.10 -38.05 7.19
CA VAL A 301 -11.35 -37.30 6.92
C VAL A 301 -11.94 -37.60 5.53
N VAL A 302 -11.11 -37.87 4.53
CA VAL A 302 -11.56 -38.19 3.15
C VAL A 302 -11.68 -39.70 2.91
N ASN A 303 -11.35 -40.53 3.91
CA ASN A 303 -11.36 -42.00 3.81
C ASN A 303 -12.42 -42.70 4.67
N GLN A 304 -13.32 -41.93 5.27
CA GLN A 304 -14.53 -42.47 5.89
C GLN A 304 -15.43 -43.20 4.87
N PRO A 305 -16.35 -44.09 5.30
CA PRO A 305 -17.27 -44.78 4.40
C PRO A 305 -18.10 -43.78 3.55
N ASN A 306 -18.67 -42.78 4.20
CA ASN A 306 -19.38 -41.66 3.56
C ASN A 306 -18.43 -40.45 3.43
N PRO A 307 -18.74 -39.44 2.61
CA PRO A 307 -18.05 -38.15 2.68
C PRO A 307 -18.22 -37.50 4.07
N PRO A 308 -17.24 -36.70 4.52
CA PRO A 308 -17.32 -36.02 5.81
C PRO A 308 -18.45 -35.00 5.82
N THR A 309 -19.14 -34.93 6.95
CA THR A 309 -20.17 -33.93 7.21
C THR A 309 -19.58 -32.54 7.41
N ILE A 310 -20.40 -31.49 7.27
CA ILE A 310 -19.98 -30.11 7.54
C ILE A 310 -19.39 -29.91 8.96
N THR A 311 -19.80 -30.71 9.93
CA THR A 311 -19.22 -30.74 11.29
C THR A 311 -17.78 -31.25 11.29
N GLU A 312 -17.50 -32.38 10.62
CA GLU A 312 -16.17 -32.98 10.56
C GLU A 312 -15.20 -32.16 9.68
N LEU A 313 -15.77 -31.48 8.68
CA LEU A 313 -15.07 -30.47 7.88
C LEU A 313 -14.68 -29.27 8.73
N HIS A 314 -15.58 -28.77 9.59
CA HIS A 314 -15.27 -27.72 10.57
C HIS A 314 -14.18 -28.17 11.55
N ASP A 315 -14.30 -29.36 12.13
CA ASP A 315 -13.30 -29.89 13.07
C ASP A 315 -11.90 -29.94 12.43
N THR A 316 -11.82 -30.39 11.17
CA THR A 316 -10.56 -30.43 10.38
C THR A 316 -10.06 -29.04 10.02
N PHE A 317 -10.95 -28.10 9.67
CA PHE A 317 -10.59 -26.70 9.42
C PHE A 317 -9.99 -26.05 10.68
N MET A 318 -10.52 -26.39 11.86
CA MET A 318 -10.03 -25.90 13.15
C MET A 318 -8.70 -26.54 13.58
N SER A 319 -8.48 -27.84 13.32
CA SER A 319 -7.23 -28.52 13.68
C SER A 319 -6.07 -28.20 12.72
N ASP A 320 -6.33 -28.18 11.41
CA ASP A 320 -5.29 -28.13 10.38
C ASP A 320 -5.27 -26.81 9.60
N GLY A 321 -6.42 -26.15 9.45
CA GLY A 321 -6.53 -24.86 8.76
C GLY A 321 -6.08 -23.66 9.60
N VAL A 322 -6.60 -23.54 10.82
CA VAL A 322 -6.30 -22.41 11.73
C VAL A 322 -4.80 -22.21 11.98
N PRO A 323 -3.95 -23.24 12.17
CA PRO A 323 -2.50 -23.09 12.27
C PRO A 323 -1.86 -22.41 11.05
N LEU A 324 -2.36 -22.67 9.83
CA LEU A 324 -1.87 -22.01 8.61
C LEU A 324 -2.15 -20.50 8.65
N ALA A 325 -3.35 -20.12 9.07
CA ALA A 325 -3.74 -18.72 9.20
C ALA A 325 -2.96 -17.99 10.29
N VAL A 326 -2.69 -18.67 11.42
CA VAL A 326 -1.84 -18.13 12.48
C VAL A 326 -0.42 -17.90 11.97
N GLU A 327 0.20 -18.89 11.33
CA GLU A 327 1.59 -18.77 10.87
C GLU A 327 1.74 -17.73 9.74
N ALA A 328 0.79 -17.67 8.80
CA ALA A 328 0.73 -16.61 7.81
C ALA A 328 0.65 -15.21 8.45
N ALA A 329 -0.18 -15.05 9.49
CA ALA A 329 -0.30 -13.81 10.25
C ALA A 329 0.95 -13.48 11.08
N ARG A 330 1.62 -14.49 11.69
CA ARG A 330 2.90 -14.31 12.40
C ARG A 330 3.96 -13.76 11.45
N LYS A 331 4.11 -14.32 10.25
CA LYS A 331 5.02 -13.83 9.21
C LYS A 331 4.71 -12.38 8.81
N ALA A 332 3.44 -12.06 8.55
CA ALA A 332 3.03 -10.70 8.17
C ALA A 332 3.31 -9.67 9.29
N LEU A 333 3.09 -10.01 10.55
CA LEU A 333 3.40 -9.16 11.71
C LEU A 333 4.91 -8.99 11.92
N ALA A 334 5.68 -10.08 11.78
CA ALA A 334 7.13 -10.08 11.92
C ALA A 334 7.81 -9.23 10.84
N GLU A 335 7.41 -9.36 9.57
CA GLU A 335 7.92 -8.53 8.49
C GLU A 335 7.57 -7.05 8.70
N ALA A 336 6.33 -6.75 9.12
CA ALA A 336 5.87 -5.41 9.42
C ALA A 336 6.51 -4.78 10.67
N ARG A 337 7.17 -5.58 11.53
CA ARG A 337 7.71 -5.18 12.84
C ARG A 337 6.66 -4.54 13.75
N VAL A 338 5.49 -5.18 13.82
CA VAL A 338 4.35 -4.72 14.62
C VAL A 338 3.99 -5.79 15.66
N ASP A 339 4.02 -5.41 16.94
CA ASP A 339 3.59 -6.29 18.03
C ASP A 339 2.11 -6.63 17.90
N ALA A 340 1.71 -7.87 18.23
CA ALA A 340 0.30 -8.30 18.18
C ALA A 340 -0.65 -7.39 18.98
N GLY A 341 -0.18 -6.83 20.11
CA GLY A 341 -0.94 -5.86 20.92
C GLY A 341 -1.20 -4.50 20.25
N GLN A 342 -0.51 -4.19 19.13
CA GLN A 342 -0.75 -2.99 18.32
C GLN A 342 -1.79 -3.20 17.20
N VAL A 343 -2.26 -4.44 16.99
CA VAL A 343 -3.30 -4.75 15.98
C VAL A 343 -4.63 -4.15 16.42
N THR A 344 -5.10 -3.14 15.70
CA THR A 344 -6.32 -2.40 16.04
C THR A 344 -7.58 -3.07 15.49
N HIS A 345 -7.49 -3.68 14.32
CA HIS A 345 -8.59 -4.45 13.72
C HIS A 345 -8.07 -5.74 13.10
N MET A 346 -8.98 -6.69 12.90
CA MET A 346 -8.74 -7.90 12.11
C MET A 346 -9.86 -8.03 11.08
N VAL A 347 -9.50 -8.21 9.80
CA VAL A 347 -10.46 -8.45 8.72
C VAL A 347 -10.13 -9.81 8.10
N SER A 348 -10.90 -10.80 8.50
CA SER A 348 -10.73 -12.19 8.11
C SER A 348 -11.73 -12.57 7.02
N THR A 349 -11.40 -13.59 6.22
CA THR A 349 -12.34 -14.18 5.25
C THR A 349 -12.09 -15.67 5.07
N THR A 350 -13.15 -16.40 4.76
CA THR A 350 -13.15 -17.79 4.29
C THR A 350 -14.48 -18.06 3.59
N CYS A 351 -14.53 -19.05 2.71
CA CYS A 351 -15.79 -19.66 2.26
C CYS A 351 -15.85 -21.18 2.54
N THR A 352 -14.90 -21.71 3.30
CA THR A 352 -14.78 -23.16 3.60
C THR A 352 -15.02 -23.52 5.07
N ASP A 353 -15.44 -22.55 5.89
CA ASP A 353 -15.87 -22.73 7.29
C ASP A 353 -17.02 -21.79 7.65
N SER A 354 -17.82 -22.20 8.65
CA SER A 354 -18.87 -21.39 9.27
C SER A 354 -19.02 -21.75 10.75
N ALA A 355 -18.55 -20.88 11.64
CA ALA A 355 -18.55 -21.12 13.09
C ALA A 355 -18.92 -19.88 13.94
N ASN A 356 -19.40 -20.13 15.17
CA ASN A 356 -19.69 -19.10 16.16
C ASN A 356 -19.17 -19.53 17.55
N PRO A 357 -18.02 -19.02 18.04
CA PRO A 357 -17.14 -18.02 17.41
C PRO A 357 -16.52 -18.49 16.08
N GLY A 358 -16.29 -17.56 15.16
CA GLY A 358 -15.61 -17.85 13.90
C GLY A 358 -14.11 -18.08 14.07
N TYR A 359 -13.45 -18.66 13.07
CA TYR A 359 -12.02 -18.99 13.10
C TYR A 359 -11.11 -17.81 13.49
N ASP A 360 -11.52 -16.58 13.11
CA ASP A 360 -10.82 -15.34 13.40
C ASP A 360 -10.65 -15.07 14.91
N HIS A 361 -11.55 -15.58 15.76
CA HIS A 361 -11.40 -15.56 17.21
C HIS A 361 -10.22 -16.40 17.68
N PHE A 362 -10.04 -17.59 17.11
CA PHE A 362 -9.00 -18.54 17.52
C PHE A 362 -7.62 -18.09 17.03
N VAL A 363 -7.53 -17.61 15.78
CA VAL A 363 -6.32 -16.97 15.25
C VAL A 363 -5.91 -15.75 16.11
N ALA A 364 -6.87 -14.87 16.44
CA ALA A 364 -6.62 -13.72 17.32
C ALA A 364 -6.09 -14.14 18.70
N LYS A 365 -6.70 -15.16 19.31
CA LYS A 365 -6.31 -15.72 20.61
C LYS A 365 -4.88 -16.26 20.59
N GLU A 366 -4.49 -17.00 19.56
CA GLU A 366 -3.16 -17.63 19.48
C GLU A 366 -2.04 -16.66 19.10
N LEU A 367 -2.37 -15.62 18.32
CA LEU A 367 -1.46 -14.50 18.05
C LEU A 367 -1.24 -13.59 19.27
N GLY A 368 -2.13 -13.64 20.27
CA GLY A 368 -2.09 -12.73 21.42
C GLY A 368 -2.41 -11.28 21.06
N VAL A 369 -3.30 -11.05 20.09
CA VAL A 369 -3.78 -9.69 19.78
C VAL A 369 -4.64 -9.15 20.93
N SER A 370 -4.85 -7.84 20.95
CA SER A 370 -5.61 -7.18 22.02
C SER A 370 -7.05 -7.72 22.13
N PRO A 371 -7.58 -7.97 23.35
CA PRO A 371 -9.00 -8.27 23.55
C PRO A 371 -9.95 -7.17 23.04
N ASN A 372 -9.43 -5.96 22.80
CA ASN A 372 -10.17 -4.83 22.25
C ASN A 372 -10.01 -4.66 20.72
N THR A 373 -9.36 -5.60 20.02
CA THR A 373 -9.22 -5.56 18.55
C THR A 373 -10.60 -5.69 17.89
N GLU A 374 -10.94 -4.74 17.01
CA GLU A 374 -12.22 -4.74 16.29
C GLU A 374 -12.18 -5.78 15.15
N LYS A 375 -12.99 -6.84 15.22
CA LYS A 375 -12.94 -7.96 14.25
C LYS A 375 -14.10 -7.95 13.25
N VAL A 376 -13.80 -8.30 12.01
CA VAL A 376 -14.75 -8.53 10.91
C VAL A 376 -14.41 -9.86 10.25
N LEU A 377 -15.35 -10.81 10.22
CA LEU A 377 -15.24 -12.04 9.44
C LEU A 377 -16.17 -11.95 8.23
N LEU A 378 -15.60 -11.85 7.03
CA LEU A 378 -16.32 -11.77 5.77
C LEU A 378 -16.67 -13.16 5.25
N HIS A 379 -17.94 -13.33 4.86
CA HIS A 379 -18.50 -14.57 4.33
C HIS A 379 -19.25 -14.29 3.00
N GLY A 380 -19.53 -15.33 2.21
CA GLY A 380 -20.30 -15.22 0.96
C GLY A 380 -19.58 -14.59 -0.25
N VAL A 381 -18.29 -14.27 -0.12
CA VAL A 381 -17.49 -13.58 -1.16
C VAL A 381 -16.50 -14.48 -1.92
N GLY A 382 -16.29 -15.71 -1.44
CA GLY A 382 -15.44 -16.75 -2.05
C GLY A 382 -14.09 -16.23 -2.55
N CYS A 383 -13.72 -16.59 -3.77
CA CYS A 383 -12.45 -16.24 -4.41
C CYS A 383 -12.13 -14.73 -4.48
N SER A 384 -13.12 -13.83 -4.39
CA SER A 384 -12.88 -12.37 -4.32
C SER A 384 -12.43 -11.90 -2.92
N GLY A 385 -12.57 -12.77 -1.91
CA GLY A 385 -12.46 -12.44 -0.49
C GLY A 385 -11.18 -11.73 -0.08
N GLY A 386 -10.02 -12.11 -0.61
CA GLY A 386 -8.75 -11.48 -0.23
C GLY A 386 -8.68 -9.99 -0.60
N LEU A 387 -9.21 -9.59 -1.76
CA LEU A 387 -9.30 -8.18 -2.12
C LEU A 387 -10.50 -7.47 -1.46
N ALA A 388 -11.62 -8.14 -1.28
CA ALA A 388 -12.76 -7.61 -0.53
C ALA A 388 -12.38 -7.30 0.94
N ALA A 389 -11.55 -8.16 1.56
CA ALA A 389 -10.98 -7.98 2.89
C ALA A 389 -9.97 -6.82 2.93
N LEU A 390 -9.06 -6.73 1.95
CA LEU A 390 -8.15 -5.59 1.81
C LEU A 390 -8.90 -4.25 1.63
N ARG A 391 -9.94 -4.21 0.79
CA ARG A 391 -10.83 -3.06 0.57
C ARG A 391 -11.58 -2.67 1.85
N THR A 392 -12.07 -3.65 2.60
CA THR A 392 -12.74 -3.43 3.89
C THR A 392 -11.77 -2.87 4.93
N ALA A 393 -10.58 -3.45 5.05
CA ALA A 393 -9.50 -2.94 5.90
C ALA A 393 -9.08 -1.52 5.52
N ALA A 394 -9.00 -1.19 4.23
CA ALA A 394 -8.70 0.15 3.76
C ALA A 394 -9.70 1.20 4.27
N ASN A 395 -11.00 0.90 4.19
CA ASN A 395 -12.06 1.76 4.72
C ASN A 395 -11.97 1.93 6.25
N LEU A 396 -11.71 0.86 7.00
CA LEU A 396 -11.53 0.90 8.46
C LEU A 396 -10.29 1.74 8.86
N CYS A 397 -9.17 1.55 8.16
CA CYS A 397 -7.96 2.38 8.32
C CYS A 397 -8.27 3.87 8.11
N LEU A 398 -9.03 4.23 7.06
CA LEU A 398 -9.43 5.62 6.80
C LEU A 398 -10.38 6.17 7.88
N GLY A 399 -11.27 5.34 8.44
CA GLY A 399 -12.09 5.70 9.60
C GLY A 399 -11.26 6.05 10.84
N HIS A 400 -10.18 5.30 11.08
CA HIS A 400 -9.19 5.64 12.11
C HIS A 400 -8.37 6.89 11.78
N THR A 401 -7.95 7.06 10.53
CA THR A 401 -7.25 8.27 10.06
C THR A 401 -8.09 9.53 10.27
N MET A 402 -9.39 9.49 9.97
CA MET A 402 -10.32 10.60 10.20
C MET A 402 -10.46 10.95 11.69
N ARG A 403 -10.41 9.94 12.57
CA ARG A 403 -10.35 10.10 14.05
C ARG A 403 -8.96 10.44 14.58
N ARG A 404 -7.96 10.58 13.71
CA ARG A 404 -6.53 10.79 14.03
C ARG A 404 -5.94 9.71 14.95
N LYS A 405 -6.38 8.46 14.78
CA LYS A 405 -5.88 7.28 15.50
C LYS A 405 -4.94 6.44 14.62
N PRO A 406 -3.91 5.80 15.18
CA PRO A 406 -3.18 4.76 14.48
C PRO A 406 -4.11 3.61 14.12
N ALA A 407 -3.87 2.98 12.98
CA ALA A 407 -4.50 1.74 12.55
C ALA A 407 -3.45 0.77 12.04
N ARG A 408 -3.49 -0.46 12.54
CA ARG A 408 -2.76 -1.62 12.04
C ARG A 408 -3.80 -2.73 11.94
N ILE A 409 -4.14 -3.12 10.73
CA ILE A 409 -5.22 -4.03 10.43
C ILE A 409 -4.62 -5.29 9.83
N LEU A 410 -4.77 -6.39 10.56
CA LEU A 410 -4.38 -7.71 10.11
C LEU A 410 -5.48 -8.22 9.17
N VAL A 411 -5.17 -8.41 7.91
CA VAL A 411 -6.05 -9.03 6.92
C VAL A 411 -5.66 -10.49 6.80
N VAL A 412 -6.61 -11.41 6.96
CA VAL A 412 -6.35 -12.87 6.94
C VAL A 412 -7.33 -13.54 5.99
N ALA A 413 -6.83 -14.44 5.16
CA ALA A 413 -7.61 -15.34 4.33
C ALA A 413 -7.16 -16.77 4.60
N LEU A 414 -8.12 -17.65 4.87
CA LEU A 414 -7.89 -19.07 5.12
C LEU A 414 -8.89 -19.88 4.33
N GLU A 415 -8.41 -20.86 3.57
CA GLU A 415 -9.26 -21.78 2.83
C GLU A 415 -8.72 -23.21 2.97
N VAL A 416 -9.62 -24.14 3.30
CA VAL A 416 -9.36 -25.59 3.33
C VAL A 416 -10.45 -26.26 2.49
N SER A 417 -10.17 -26.45 1.22
CA SER A 417 -11.10 -26.93 0.20
C SER A 417 -10.89 -28.40 -0.17
N THR A 418 -9.67 -28.94 0.01
CA THR A 418 -9.35 -30.30 -0.47
C THR A 418 -10.09 -31.41 0.30
N THR A 419 -10.52 -31.13 1.53
CA THR A 419 -11.37 -32.01 2.35
C THR A 419 -12.76 -32.26 1.74
N LEU A 420 -13.27 -31.32 0.92
CA LEU A 420 -14.55 -31.43 0.20
C LEU A 420 -14.49 -32.38 -1.00
N VAL A 421 -13.33 -32.96 -1.34
CA VAL A 421 -13.16 -33.84 -2.51
C VAL A 421 -14.17 -34.99 -2.55
N ARG A 422 -14.49 -35.58 -1.41
CA ARG A 422 -15.49 -36.66 -1.32
C ARG A 422 -16.92 -36.17 -1.58
N SER A 423 -17.25 -34.97 -1.12
CA SER A 423 -18.54 -34.32 -1.33
C SER A 423 -18.79 -34.02 -2.82
N GLU A 424 -17.78 -33.53 -3.53
CA GLU A 424 -17.86 -33.28 -4.98
C GLU A 424 -17.79 -34.58 -5.80
N LEU A 425 -16.98 -35.57 -5.41
CA LEU A 425 -16.95 -36.89 -6.09
C LEU A 425 -18.30 -37.61 -5.99
N GLU A 426 -19.00 -37.54 -4.84
CA GLU A 426 -20.36 -38.06 -4.73
C GLU A 426 -21.30 -37.35 -5.70
N SER A 427 -21.26 -36.02 -5.77
CA SER A 427 -22.09 -35.25 -6.70
C SER A 427 -21.81 -35.60 -8.17
N ILE A 428 -20.53 -35.71 -8.59
CA ILE A 428 -20.15 -36.14 -9.95
C ILE A 428 -20.73 -37.54 -10.27
N ASN A 429 -20.63 -38.47 -9.32
CA ASN A 429 -21.16 -39.82 -9.49
C ASN A 429 -22.69 -39.86 -9.54
N ALA A 430 -23.37 -39.08 -8.70
CA ALA A 430 -24.82 -39.09 -8.56
C ALA A 430 -25.56 -38.33 -9.68
N SER A 431 -25.11 -37.12 -10.04
CA SER A 431 -25.75 -36.30 -11.09
C SER A 431 -25.22 -36.59 -12.50
N GLN A 432 -24.07 -37.26 -12.63
CA GLN A 432 -23.32 -37.40 -13.88
C GLN A 432 -22.95 -36.05 -14.54
N GLU A 433 -22.87 -34.98 -13.76
CA GLU A 433 -22.37 -33.68 -14.23
C GLU A 433 -20.84 -33.61 -14.20
N THR A 434 -20.25 -32.87 -15.13
CA THR A 434 -18.80 -32.63 -15.16
C THR A 434 -18.43 -31.48 -14.22
N ARG A 435 -18.25 -31.78 -12.93
CA ARG A 435 -17.93 -30.80 -11.88
C ARG A 435 -16.41 -30.69 -11.71
N ILE A 436 -15.83 -29.53 -12.04
CA ILE A 436 -14.36 -29.38 -12.13
C ILE A 436 -13.70 -28.81 -10.87
N GLY A 437 -14.45 -28.51 -9.79
CA GLY A 437 -13.90 -27.92 -8.57
C GLY A 437 -12.75 -28.72 -7.95
N VAL A 438 -12.89 -30.05 -7.91
CA VAL A 438 -11.87 -30.99 -7.39
C VAL A 438 -10.55 -31.00 -8.18
N ALA A 439 -10.55 -30.48 -9.40
CA ALA A 439 -9.36 -30.36 -10.24
C ALA A 439 -8.63 -29.01 -10.06
N LEU A 440 -9.28 -28.03 -9.39
CA LEU A 440 -8.79 -26.66 -9.27
C LEU A 440 -8.41 -26.29 -7.83
N PHE A 441 -9.29 -26.59 -6.88
CA PHE A 441 -9.22 -25.99 -5.54
C PHE A 441 -8.15 -26.62 -4.63
N SER A 442 -7.51 -25.78 -3.82
CA SER A 442 -6.42 -26.15 -2.89
C SER A 442 -6.51 -25.41 -1.55
N ASP A 443 -5.59 -25.70 -0.63
CA ASP A 443 -5.60 -25.20 0.75
C ASP A 443 -4.48 -24.18 0.99
N CYS A 444 -4.77 -23.08 1.69
CA CYS A 444 -3.79 -22.05 2.04
C CYS A 444 -4.26 -21.12 3.17
N GLY A 445 -3.34 -20.76 4.07
CA GLY A 445 -3.46 -19.57 4.92
C GLY A 445 -2.59 -18.44 4.38
N SER A 446 -3.13 -17.22 4.29
CA SER A 446 -2.37 -16.04 3.86
C SER A 446 -2.83 -14.78 4.59
N ALA A 447 -1.91 -13.84 4.80
CA ALA A 447 -2.18 -12.64 5.56
C ALA A 447 -1.35 -11.44 5.09
N LEU A 448 -1.83 -10.24 5.42
CA LEU A 448 -1.06 -9.00 5.32
C LEU A 448 -1.37 -8.05 6.46
N LEU A 449 -0.46 -7.11 6.72
CA LEU A 449 -0.70 -6.00 7.65
C LEU A 449 -0.86 -4.69 6.89
N LEU A 450 -2.09 -4.15 6.89
CA LEU A 450 -2.38 -2.81 6.38
C LEU A 450 -2.24 -1.77 7.49
N SER A 451 -1.53 -0.68 7.21
CA SER A 451 -1.27 0.42 8.13
C SER A 451 -1.78 1.74 7.56
N ASN A 452 -2.27 2.63 8.44
CA ASN A 452 -2.29 4.06 8.14
C ASN A 452 -0.95 4.74 8.49
N THR A 453 -0.74 5.97 8.03
CA THR A 453 0.49 6.77 8.30
C THR A 453 0.60 7.29 9.73
N ILE A 454 -0.41 7.07 10.59
CA ILE A 454 -0.40 7.58 11.96
C ILE A 454 0.44 6.63 12.84
N PRO A 455 1.48 7.14 13.53
CA PRO A 455 2.31 6.32 14.41
C PRO A 455 1.59 6.04 15.74
N PHE A 456 1.93 4.92 16.37
CA PHE A 456 1.66 4.74 17.80
C PHE A 456 2.61 5.61 18.63
N LEU A 457 2.12 6.16 19.74
CA LEU A 457 2.91 6.96 20.69
C LEU A 457 3.79 6.10 21.62
N SER A 458 4.16 4.89 21.18
CA SER A 458 4.88 3.91 22.00
C SER A 458 6.37 4.23 22.11
N THR A 459 6.99 3.75 23.18
CA THR A 459 8.42 3.89 23.49
C THR A 459 9.34 2.94 22.69
N SER A 460 8.79 2.06 21.85
CA SER A 460 9.61 1.22 20.97
C SER A 460 10.34 2.08 19.94
N THR A 461 11.67 1.98 19.93
CA THR A 461 12.56 2.75 19.06
C THR A 461 12.61 2.22 17.62
N GLN A 462 11.81 1.21 17.28
CA GLN A 462 11.81 0.63 15.95
C GLN A 462 11.01 1.50 14.98
N ILE A 463 11.73 2.08 14.03
CA ILE A 463 11.14 2.71 12.84
C ILE A 463 10.45 1.60 12.04
N PRO A 464 9.15 1.74 11.69
CA PRO A 464 8.46 0.74 10.88
C PRO A 464 9.17 0.59 9.51
N PRO A 465 9.16 -0.62 8.93
CA PRO A 465 9.81 -0.87 7.64
C PRO A 465 9.19 0.02 6.54
N PRO A 466 9.94 0.29 5.45
CA PRO A 466 9.38 0.94 4.27
C PRO A 466 8.20 0.11 3.72
N PRO A 467 7.19 0.76 3.13
CA PRO A 467 6.01 0.08 2.64
C PRO A 467 6.37 -0.87 1.49
N ILE A 468 5.85 -2.09 1.56
CA ILE A 468 6.05 -3.13 0.55
C ILE A 468 5.17 -2.82 -0.65
N TYR A 469 3.92 -2.44 -0.36
CA TYR A 469 3.00 -1.83 -1.31
C TYR A 469 2.27 -0.65 -0.65
N THR A 470 2.20 0.50 -1.31
CA THR A 470 1.26 1.59 -0.96
C THR A 470 -0.05 1.34 -1.72
N LEU A 471 -1.19 1.30 -1.01
CA LEU A 471 -2.50 1.15 -1.62
C LEU A 471 -3.02 2.53 -2.07
N LEU A 472 -3.12 2.70 -3.39
CA LEU A 472 -3.49 3.99 -4.01
C LEU A 472 -4.99 4.17 -4.21
N GLY A 473 -5.72 3.05 -4.33
CA GLY A 473 -7.17 3.01 -4.43
C GLY A 473 -7.66 1.65 -4.94
N TRP A 474 -8.98 1.52 -5.04
CA TRP A 474 -9.68 0.28 -5.37
C TRP A 474 -11.00 0.58 -6.07
N HIS A 475 -11.48 -0.40 -6.81
CA HIS A 475 -12.78 -0.41 -7.44
C HIS A 475 -13.41 -1.80 -7.26
N HIS A 476 -14.73 -1.85 -7.10
CA HIS A 476 -15.48 -3.10 -6.97
C HIS A 476 -16.76 -2.99 -7.80
N HIS A 477 -17.20 -4.11 -8.36
CA HIS A 477 -18.39 -4.17 -9.21
C HIS A 477 -19.00 -5.58 -9.15
N THR A 478 -20.33 -5.68 -9.14
CA THR A 478 -21.05 -6.96 -9.27
C THR A 478 -21.70 -7.01 -10.64
N ILE A 479 -21.46 -8.09 -11.39
CA ILE A 479 -22.02 -8.32 -12.72
C ILE A 479 -23.51 -8.68 -12.55
N PRO A 480 -24.47 -7.88 -13.07
CA PRO A 480 -25.89 -8.13 -12.86
C PRO A 480 -26.34 -9.47 -13.45
N SER A 481 -27.23 -10.18 -12.77
CA SER A 481 -27.87 -11.42 -13.26
C SER A 481 -26.87 -12.53 -13.60
N THR A 482 -25.93 -12.77 -12.69
CA THR A 482 -24.90 -13.83 -12.77
C THR A 482 -24.78 -14.67 -11.49
N GLU A 483 -25.80 -14.63 -10.64
CA GLU A 483 -25.84 -15.31 -9.34
C GLU A 483 -25.75 -16.84 -9.47
N SER A 484 -26.32 -17.40 -10.55
CA SER A 484 -26.25 -18.82 -10.90
C SER A 484 -25.00 -19.22 -11.69
N ASP A 485 -24.13 -18.27 -12.06
CA ASP A 485 -22.91 -18.58 -12.81
C ASP A 485 -21.74 -18.97 -11.90
N LEU A 486 -21.67 -18.42 -10.69
CA LEU A 486 -20.59 -18.68 -9.73
C LEU A 486 -21.10 -18.59 -8.29
N GLY A 487 -21.06 -19.71 -7.57
CA GLY A 487 -21.61 -19.84 -6.21
C GLY A 487 -21.00 -20.99 -5.42
N PHE A 488 -21.36 -21.09 -4.15
CA PHE A 488 -20.90 -22.13 -3.24
C PHE A 488 -22.00 -22.41 -2.20
N ASP A 489 -22.86 -23.38 -2.51
CA ASP A 489 -24.12 -23.57 -1.81
C ASP A 489 -23.92 -24.49 -0.60
N ALA A 490 -24.38 -24.05 0.58
CA ALA A 490 -24.23 -24.81 1.82
C ALA A 490 -25.03 -26.11 1.81
N ASP A 491 -24.41 -27.19 2.27
CA ASP A 491 -24.87 -28.57 2.14
C ASP A 491 -24.47 -29.40 3.39
N PRO A 492 -25.16 -30.50 3.73
CA PRO A 492 -24.75 -31.36 4.85
C PRO A 492 -23.31 -31.89 4.75
N LEU A 493 -22.74 -31.94 3.53
CA LEU A 493 -21.37 -32.34 3.21
C LEU A 493 -20.49 -31.12 2.86
N GLY A 494 -20.73 -29.98 3.53
CA GLY A 494 -19.96 -28.75 3.40
C GLY A 494 -20.60 -27.73 2.45
N TRP A 495 -20.00 -27.55 1.28
CA TRP A 495 -20.51 -26.65 0.24
C TRP A 495 -20.33 -27.25 -1.15
N LYS A 496 -21.33 -27.06 -2.02
CA LYS A 496 -21.32 -27.53 -3.41
C LYS A 496 -20.92 -26.40 -4.35
N VAL A 497 -19.96 -26.65 -5.24
CA VAL A 497 -19.50 -25.66 -6.22
C VAL A 497 -20.58 -25.40 -7.28
N VAL A 498 -20.90 -24.13 -7.53
CA VAL A 498 -21.66 -23.70 -8.71
C VAL A 498 -20.69 -22.95 -9.62
N LEU A 499 -20.50 -23.47 -10.84
CA LEU A 499 -19.56 -22.91 -11.82
C LEU A 499 -20.07 -23.17 -13.24
N SER A 500 -20.63 -22.14 -13.88
CA SER A 500 -21.12 -22.24 -15.25
C SER A 500 -20.00 -22.02 -16.28
N PRO A 501 -20.14 -22.53 -17.53
CA PRO A 501 -19.18 -22.29 -18.60
C PRO A 501 -19.13 -20.80 -19.06
N ARG A 502 -20.05 -19.94 -18.58
CA ARG A 502 -20.06 -18.50 -18.92
C ARG A 502 -19.03 -17.71 -18.12
N VAL A 503 -18.57 -18.20 -16.95
CA VAL A 503 -17.68 -17.45 -16.04
C VAL A 503 -16.41 -16.91 -16.73
N PRO A 504 -15.66 -17.66 -17.56
CA PRO A 504 -14.49 -17.12 -18.25
C PRO A 504 -14.83 -15.98 -19.21
N GLN A 505 -15.97 -16.05 -19.91
CA GLN A 505 -16.41 -15.01 -20.85
C GLN A 505 -16.89 -13.75 -20.12
N LEU A 506 -17.67 -13.93 -19.06
CA LEU A 506 -18.18 -12.85 -18.20
C LEU A 506 -17.01 -12.07 -17.57
N THR A 507 -16.09 -12.77 -16.91
CA THR A 507 -14.89 -12.18 -16.28
C THR A 507 -13.97 -11.51 -17.31
N GLN A 508 -13.74 -12.13 -18.47
CA GLN A 508 -12.98 -11.53 -19.57
C GLN A 508 -13.58 -10.20 -20.05
N SER A 509 -14.92 -10.11 -20.16
CA SER A 509 -15.61 -8.92 -20.70
C SER A 509 -15.51 -7.68 -19.81
N VAL A 510 -15.40 -7.86 -18.49
CA VAL A 510 -15.40 -6.75 -17.52
C VAL A 510 -14.02 -6.20 -17.17
N LEU A 511 -12.93 -6.96 -17.42
CA LEU A 511 -11.56 -6.56 -17.05
C LEU A 511 -11.16 -5.16 -17.52
N LEU A 512 -11.28 -4.88 -18.82
CA LEU A 512 -10.87 -3.59 -19.39
C LEU A 512 -11.76 -2.42 -18.95
N PRO A 513 -13.12 -2.55 -18.90
CA PRO A 513 -13.99 -1.56 -18.25
C PRO A 513 -13.66 -1.29 -16.77
N THR A 514 -13.46 -2.33 -15.96
CA THR A 514 -13.13 -2.22 -14.52
C THR A 514 -11.77 -1.52 -14.34
N PHE A 515 -10.76 -1.89 -15.11
CA PHE A 515 -9.44 -1.22 -15.11
C PHE A 515 -9.52 0.25 -15.52
N SER A 516 -10.26 0.55 -16.59
CA SER A 516 -10.47 1.92 -17.06
C SER A 516 -11.20 2.77 -16.01
N THR A 517 -12.15 2.18 -15.28
CA THR A 517 -12.89 2.83 -14.19
C THR A 517 -11.98 3.06 -12.98
N LEU A 518 -11.20 2.05 -12.56
CA LEU A 518 -10.20 2.17 -11.51
C LEU A 518 -9.28 3.37 -11.77
N LEU A 519 -8.69 3.44 -12.98
CA LEU A 519 -7.77 4.51 -13.34
C LEU A 519 -8.44 5.89 -13.45
N SER A 520 -9.62 5.98 -14.06
CA SER A 520 -10.25 7.28 -14.38
C SER A 520 -11.05 7.91 -13.23
N SER A 521 -11.65 7.10 -12.35
CA SER A 521 -12.62 7.59 -11.35
C SER A 521 -12.30 7.23 -9.90
N SER A 522 -11.50 6.19 -9.66
CA SER A 522 -11.28 5.63 -8.32
C SER A 522 -9.91 5.94 -7.71
N LEU A 523 -9.04 6.65 -8.44
CA LEU A 523 -7.70 7.04 -7.98
C LEU A 523 -7.53 8.56 -7.87
N PRO A 524 -6.80 9.06 -6.86
CA PRO A 524 -6.30 10.43 -6.87
C PRO A 524 -5.25 10.62 -7.99
N PRO A 525 -4.98 11.86 -8.43
CA PRO A 525 -3.96 12.14 -9.45
C PRO A 525 -2.56 11.71 -8.99
N ILE A 526 -1.88 10.83 -9.73
CA ILE A 526 -0.51 10.41 -9.39
C ILE A 526 0.46 11.60 -9.54
N PRO A 527 1.26 11.94 -8.50
CA PRO A 527 2.28 12.97 -8.60
C PRO A 527 3.29 12.65 -9.71
N GLY A 528 3.47 13.58 -10.66
CA GLY A 528 4.48 13.49 -11.71
C GLY A 528 3.99 13.04 -13.10
N ARG A 529 2.78 12.47 -13.22
CA ARG A 529 2.07 12.35 -14.50
C ARG A 529 1.09 13.53 -14.65
N THR A 530 1.09 14.17 -15.83
CA THR A 530 0.39 15.44 -16.06
C THR A 530 -1.13 15.29 -16.15
N THR A 531 -1.85 16.41 -16.15
CA THR A 531 -3.32 16.58 -16.08
C THR A 531 -4.10 16.08 -17.31
N LYS A 532 -3.69 14.97 -17.92
CA LYS A 532 -4.50 14.22 -18.88
C LYS A 532 -5.26 13.11 -18.12
N PRO A 533 -6.43 12.66 -18.62
CA PRO A 533 -7.00 11.39 -18.14
C PRO A 533 -5.95 10.27 -18.28
N TYR A 534 -6.01 9.26 -17.42
CA TYR A 534 -5.07 8.13 -17.44
C TYR A 534 -5.07 7.44 -18.82
N THR A 535 -4.08 7.74 -19.65
CA THR A 535 -3.77 7.01 -20.89
C THR A 535 -2.62 6.02 -20.65
N ALA A 536 -2.69 5.29 -19.54
CA ALA A 536 -1.74 4.22 -19.23
C ALA A 536 -2.23 2.90 -19.85
N SER A 537 -1.34 2.17 -20.52
CA SER A 537 -1.67 0.86 -21.07
C SER A 537 -1.75 -0.17 -19.94
N PRO A 538 -2.59 -1.23 -20.04
CA PRO A 538 -2.49 -2.37 -19.13
C PRO A 538 -1.08 -2.99 -19.05
N ARG A 539 -0.28 -2.85 -20.12
CA ARG A 539 1.14 -3.28 -20.21
C ARG A 539 2.12 -2.47 -19.34
N ASP A 540 1.70 -1.31 -18.84
CA ASP A 540 2.53 -0.46 -17.97
C ASP A 540 2.59 -0.96 -16.52
N PHE A 541 1.81 -2.01 -16.19
CA PHE A 541 1.59 -2.54 -14.85
C PHE A 541 1.98 -4.01 -14.76
N ASP A 542 2.47 -4.43 -13.59
CA ASP A 542 2.45 -5.85 -13.22
C ASP A 542 1.03 -6.21 -12.73
N TRP A 543 0.58 -7.44 -12.98
CA TRP A 543 -0.77 -7.89 -12.68
C TRP A 543 -0.75 -9.03 -11.66
N ALA A 544 -1.21 -8.73 -10.45
CA ALA A 544 -1.54 -9.74 -9.44
C ALA A 544 -2.98 -10.19 -9.70
N MET A 545 -3.15 -11.17 -10.59
CA MET A 545 -4.45 -11.78 -10.89
C MET A 545 -4.72 -12.95 -9.95
N HIS A 546 -5.95 -13.09 -9.45
CA HIS A 546 -6.40 -14.34 -8.82
C HIS A 546 -6.57 -15.42 -9.93
N PRO A 547 -5.81 -16.52 -9.89
CA PRO A 547 -5.85 -17.54 -10.93
C PRO A 547 -6.99 -18.54 -10.69
N GLY A 548 -8.22 -18.11 -10.99
CA GLY A 548 -9.41 -18.98 -10.83
C GLY A 548 -9.34 -20.27 -11.66
N GLY A 549 -8.64 -20.20 -12.79
CA GLY A 549 -8.33 -21.28 -13.73
C GLY A 549 -7.49 -20.75 -14.89
N ALA A 550 -6.84 -21.62 -15.67
CA ALA A 550 -6.00 -21.21 -16.81
C ALA A 550 -6.74 -20.35 -17.87
N THR A 551 -8.05 -20.56 -18.02
CA THR A 551 -8.92 -19.75 -18.91
C THR A 551 -9.15 -18.33 -18.41
N ILE A 552 -9.01 -18.06 -17.10
CA ILE A 552 -9.07 -16.71 -16.52
C ILE A 552 -7.79 -15.94 -16.84
N LEU A 553 -6.62 -16.59 -16.72
CA LEU A 553 -5.32 -15.97 -17.02
C LEU A 553 -5.18 -15.67 -18.53
N SER A 554 -5.36 -16.67 -19.39
CA SER A 554 -5.36 -16.49 -20.85
C SER A 554 -6.52 -15.62 -21.36
N GLY A 555 -7.64 -15.53 -20.62
CA GLY A 555 -8.69 -14.54 -20.83
C GLY A 555 -8.23 -13.11 -20.57
N ALA A 556 -7.53 -12.89 -19.45
CA ALA A 556 -6.99 -11.59 -19.09
C ALA A 556 -5.89 -11.12 -20.04
N GLU A 557 -5.01 -12.00 -20.50
CA GLU A 557 -4.02 -11.70 -21.56
C GLU A 557 -4.68 -11.15 -22.82
N ARG A 558 -5.71 -11.84 -23.32
CA ARG A 558 -6.44 -11.41 -24.52
C ARG A 558 -7.22 -10.11 -24.31
N ALA A 559 -7.89 -9.93 -23.17
CA ALA A 559 -8.71 -8.74 -22.89
C ALA A 559 -7.89 -7.47 -22.61
N LEU A 560 -6.74 -7.61 -21.95
CA LEU A 560 -5.87 -6.49 -21.58
C LEU A 560 -4.71 -6.29 -22.56
N GLY A 561 -4.50 -7.25 -23.47
CA GLY A 561 -3.38 -7.27 -24.41
C GLY A 561 -2.03 -7.47 -23.74
N ILE A 562 -1.98 -8.11 -22.56
CA ILE A 562 -0.75 -8.37 -21.79
C ILE A 562 -0.17 -9.77 -22.10
N THR A 563 1.05 -10.04 -21.63
CA THR A 563 1.73 -11.34 -21.79
C THR A 563 1.73 -12.13 -20.46
N PRO A 564 1.97 -13.45 -20.46
CA PRO A 564 2.01 -14.26 -19.24
C PRO A 564 2.94 -13.70 -18.16
N GLU A 565 4.07 -13.11 -18.56
CA GLU A 565 5.07 -12.51 -17.64
C GLU A 565 4.53 -11.34 -16.83
N HIS A 566 3.49 -10.63 -17.33
CA HIS A 566 2.80 -9.60 -16.55
C HIS A 566 2.06 -10.20 -15.34
N MET A 567 1.64 -11.47 -15.45
CA MET A 567 0.96 -12.26 -14.40
C MET A 567 1.83 -13.41 -13.88
N ARG A 568 3.15 -13.33 -14.03
CA ARG A 568 4.13 -14.38 -13.66
C ARG A 568 3.90 -15.01 -12.28
N ALA A 569 3.58 -14.20 -11.27
CA ALA A 569 3.32 -14.69 -9.92
C ALA A 569 1.97 -15.41 -9.80
N SER A 570 0.95 -14.99 -10.57
CA SER A 570 -0.33 -15.70 -10.67
C SER A 570 -0.16 -17.06 -11.34
N TYR A 571 0.64 -17.14 -12.41
CA TYR A 571 0.98 -18.40 -13.06
C TYR A 571 1.78 -19.33 -12.14
N ASP A 572 2.85 -18.81 -11.51
CA ASP A 572 3.67 -19.57 -10.56
C ASP A 572 2.84 -20.12 -9.39
N THR A 573 1.99 -19.30 -8.76
CA THR A 573 1.08 -19.76 -7.71
C THR A 573 0.09 -20.81 -8.22
N TYR A 574 -0.50 -20.61 -9.40
CA TYR A 574 -1.47 -21.54 -9.98
C TYR A 574 -0.88 -22.91 -10.30
N ILE A 575 0.29 -22.94 -10.95
CA ILE A 575 0.96 -24.17 -11.38
C ILE A 575 1.39 -25.00 -10.16
N HIS A 576 2.01 -24.35 -9.16
CA HIS A 576 2.64 -25.05 -8.04
C HIS A 576 1.75 -25.22 -6.80
N HIS A 577 0.58 -24.56 -6.74
CA HIS A 577 -0.32 -24.64 -5.59
C HIS A 577 -1.80 -24.77 -5.94
N GLY A 578 -2.22 -24.54 -7.18
CA GLY A 578 -3.63 -24.50 -7.59
C GLY A 578 -4.39 -23.25 -7.14
N ASN A 579 -5.72 -23.34 -7.12
CA ASN A 579 -6.60 -22.24 -6.71
C ASN A 579 -6.99 -22.37 -5.22
N SER A 580 -6.32 -21.62 -4.34
CA SER A 580 -6.64 -21.58 -2.91
C SER A 580 -7.71 -20.53 -2.55
N SER A 581 -8.71 -20.32 -3.43
CA SER A 581 -9.81 -19.36 -3.29
C SER A 581 -9.31 -17.98 -2.80
N SER A 582 -9.88 -17.43 -1.72
CA SER A 582 -9.60 -16.07 -1.22
C SER A 582 -8.15 -15.84 -0.79
N ALA A 583 -7.45 -16.89 -0.35
CA ALA A 583 -6.05 -16.81 0.08
C ALA A 583 -5.07 -16.60 -1.08
N THR A 584 -5.43 -17.07 -2.28
CA THR A 584 -4.54 -17.05 -3.45
C THR A 584 -4.03 -15.65 -3.80
N ILE A 585 -4.88 -14.62 -3.73
CA ILE A 585 -4.49 -13.28 -4.17
C ILE A 585 -3.47 -12.61 -3.23
N LEU A 586 -3.49 -12.92 -1.93
CA LEU A 586 -2.48 -12.42 -0.99
C LEU A 586 -1.16 -13.17 -1.19
N SER A 587 -1.22 -14.48 -1.43
CA SER A 587 -0.08 -15.31 -1.85
C SER A 587 0.58 -14.80 -3.14
N VAL A 588 -0.21 -14.44 -4.16
CA VAL A 588 0.31 -13.85 -5.41
C VAL A 588 1.02 -12.51 -5.16
N LEU A 589 0.51 -11.65 -4.26
CA LEU A 589 1.17 -10.39 -3.90
C LEU A 589 2.48 -10.61 -3.11
N ASP A 590 2.52 -11.62 -2.26
CA ASP A 590 3.70 -12.09 -1.52
C ASP A 590 4.75 -12.71 -2.46
N ARG A 591 4.30 -13.49 -3.45
CA ARG A 591 5.14 -14.14 -4.47
C ARG A 591 5.72 -13.14 -5.47
N LEU A 592 4.92 -12.19 -5.96
CA LEU A 592 5.31 -11.21 -6.99
C LEU A 592 6.49 -10.33 -6.59
N ARG A 593 6.69 -10.12 -5.27
CA ARG A 593 7.82 -9.37 -4.74
C ARG A 593 9.11 -10.19 -4.66
N CYS A 594 9.15 -11.49 -4.98
CA CYS A 594 10.37 -12.31 -4.90
C CYS A 594 11.40 -11.99 -6.01
N LYS A 595 12.67 -12.41 -5.84
CA LYS A 595 13.78 -12.01 -6.73
C LYS A 595 13.79 -12.75 -8.07
N ASP A 596 13.41 -14.01 -8.05
CA ASP A 596 13.17 -14.86 -9.20
C ASP A 596 11.97 -14.36 -10.03
N MET A 597 10.90 -13.93 -9.38
CA MET A 597 9.81 -13.20 -10.04
C MET A 597 10.29 -11.89 -10.67
N ASP A 598 11.21 -11.14 -10.05
CA ASP A 598 11.79 -9.95 -10.69
C ASP A 598 12.56 -10.29 -11.98
N ALA A 599 13.24 -11.43 -12.03
CA ALA A 599 13.99 -11.89 -13.21
C ALA A 599 13.08 -12.33 -14.38
N LEU A 600 11.81 -12.61 -14.12
CA LEU A 600 10.79 -12.97 -15.10
C LEU A 600 9.89 -11.78 -15.50
N ALA A 601 10.23 -10.54 -15.12
CA ALA A 601 9.43 -9.37 -15.47
C ALA A 601 9.41 -9.12 -17.00
N PRO A 602 8.29 -8.63 -17.57
CA PRO A 602 8.17 -8.43 -19.01
C PRO A 602 9.11 -7.32 -19.51
N PRO A 603 9.76 -7.50 -20.68
CA PRO A 603 10.69 -6.52 -21.24
C PRO A 603 9.99 -5.16 -21.48
N PRO A 604 10.75 -4.05 -21.50
CA PRO A 604 10.19 -2.76 -21.88
C PRO A 604 9.64 -2.81 -23.32
N PRO A 605 8.59 -2.03 -23.65
CA PRO A 605 8.02 -2.00 -24.99
C PRO A 605 9.02 -1.39 -26.00
N SER A 606 9.74 -2.29 -26.68
CA SER A 606 10.66 -2.09 -27.81
C SER A 606 11.90 -1.20 -27.59
N PRO A 607 13.12 -1.71 -27.82
CA PRO A 607 14.26 -0.86 -28.19
C PRO A 607 14.15 -0.40 -29.65
N SER A 608 14.96 0.60 -30.03
CA SER A 608 15.21 0.95 -31.44
C SER A 608 15.75 -0.25 -32.24
N PRO A 609 15.61 -0.28 -33.57
CA PRO A 609 16.02 -1.42 -34.42
C PRO A 609 17.55 -1.47 -34.63
N THR A 610 18.29 -1.61 -33.53
CA THR A 610 19.77 -1.61 -33.48
C THR A 610 20.30 -2.48 -32.34
N ASN A 611 19.93 -3.77 -32.33
CA ASN A 611 20.82 -4.85 -31.85
C ASN A 611 20.28 -6.24 -32.21
N ASN A 612 21.04 -6.97 -33.04
CA ASN A 612 20.88 -8.41 -33.23
C ASN A 612 21.80 -9.15 -32.25
N GLY A 613 21.30 -10.17 -31.55
CA GLY A 613 22.13 -11.23 -30.95
C GLY A 613 22.03 -11.38 -29.43
N ALA A 614 21.52 -12.55 -29.03
CA ALA A 614 21.83 -13.34 -27.82
C ALA A 614 21.97 -12.64 -26.45
N GLY A 615 21.07 -12.98 -25.52
CA GLY A 615 21.30 -12.80 -24.08
C GLY A 615 20.00 -12.75 -23.28
N GLY A 616 19.76 -13.73 -22.40
CA GLY A 616 18.60 -13.75 -21.51
C GLY A 616 18.72 -12.69 -20.41
N GLY A 617 18.08 -11.54 -20.62
CA GLY A 617 17.95 -10.47 -19.62
C GLY A 617 16.47 -10.18 -19.36
N GLY A 618 16.00 -10.51 -18.15
CA GLY A 618 14.65 -10.18 -17.70
C GLY A 618 14.35 -8.68 -17.78
N GLY A 619 13.07 -8.34 -17.94
CA GLY A 619 12.61 -6.95 -17.95
C GLY A 619 12.72 -6.27 -16.60
N ILE A 620 12.26 -5.02 -16.55
CA ILE A 620 12.23 -4.24 -15.30
C ILE A 620 10.86 -4.47 -14.63
N PRO A 621 10.82 -4.93 -13.36
CA PRO A 621 9.58 -5.03 -12.59
C PRO A 621 8.87 -3.69 -12.51
N LYS A 622 7.53 -3.68 -12.60
CA LYS A 622 6.79 -2.41 -12.67
C LYS A 622 6.69 -1.76 -11.28
N GLU A 623 6.74 -0.44 -11.24
CA GLU A 623 6.51 0.34 -10.01
C GLU A 623 5.05 0.23 -9.52
N TYR A 624 4.11 -0.03 -10.44
CA TYR A 624 2.69 -0.13 -10.15
C TYR A 624 2.18 -1.55 -10.45
N VAL A 625 1.39 -2.08 -9.52
CA VAL A 625 0.79 -3.41 -9.59
C VAL A 625 -0.74 -3.27 -9.54
N VAL A 626 -1.45 -3.91 -10.46
CA VAL A 626 -2.91 -4.05 -10.39
C VAL A 626 -3.24 -5.39 -9.73
N GLY A 627 -3.91 -5.36 -8.59
CA GLY A 627 -4.53 -6.55 -8.01
C GLY A 627 -5.93 -6.74 -8.62
N CYS A 628 -6.29 -7.96 -9.02
CA CYS A 628 -7.61 -8.26 -9.59
C CYS A 628 -8.09 -9.65 -9.15
N ALA A 629 -9.35 -9.76 -8.73
CA ALA A 629 -9.97 -11.03 -8.35
C ALA A 629 -11.47 -11.08 -8.70
N PHE A 630 -11.97 -12.31 -8.84
CA PHE A 630 -13.37 -12.62 -9.11
C PHE A 630 -13.89 -13.60 -8.06
N GLY A 631 -15.17 -13.55 -7.74
CA GLY A 631 -15.82 -14.48 -6.81
C GLY A 631 -17.35 -14.48 -6.98
N PRO A 632 -18.09 -15.24 -6.16
CA PRO A 632 -19.54 -15.29 -6.21
C PRO A 632 -20.24 -13.92 -6.29
N GLY A 633 -21.33 -13.87 -7.05
CA GLY A 633 -22.06 -12.64 -7.38
C GLY A 633 -22.55 -12.59 -8.83
N ILE A 634 -21.70 -12.63 -9.86
CA ILE A 634 -20.23 -12.57 -9.85
C ILE A 634 -19.74 -11.19 -9.40
N THR A 635 -18.85 -11.17 -8.41
CA THR A 635 -18.20 -9.93 -7.92
C THR A 635 -16.79 -9.81 -8.48
N VAL A 636 -16.44 -8.60 -8.92
CA VAL A 636 -15.11 -8.17 -9.38
C VAL A 636 -14.51 -7.23 -8.34
N GLU A 637 -13.29 -7.53 -7.90
CA GLU A 637 -12.49 -6.67 -7.03
C GLU A 637 -11.20 -6.28 -7.76
N MET A 638 -10.85 -4.99 -7.77
CA MET A 638 -9.60 -4.51 -8.38
C MET A 638 -8.96 -3.41 -7.54
N CYS A 639 -7.64 -3.42 -7.38
CA CYS A 639 -6.90 -2.39 -6.65
C CYS A 639 -5.63 -1.95 -7.38
N LEU A 640 -5.20 -0.70 -7.13
CA LEU A 640 -3.89 -0.23 -7.57
C LEU A 640 -2.94 -0.11 -6.38
N LEU A 641 -1.80 -0.77 -6.51
CA LEU A 641 -0.70 -0.77 -5.57
C LEU A 641 0.52 -0.09 -6.20
N LYS A 642 1.31 0.63 -5.38
CA LYS A 642 2.66 1.07 -5.72
C LYS A 642 3.67 0.21 -4.96
N ARG A 643 4.58 -0.45 -5.67
CA ARG A 643 5.59 -1.36 -5.08
C ARG A 643 6.78 -0.59 -4.50
N GLY A 644 7.22 -0.98 -3.30
CA GLY A 644 8.40 -0.44 -2.62
C GLY A 644 9.71 -0.92 -3.22
N LEU A 645 10.13 -0.34 -4.34
CA LEU A 645 11.36 -0.75 -5.07
C LEU A 645 12.68 -0.38 -4.36
N GLU A 646 12.66 0.51 -3.35
CA GLU A 646 13.87 1.03 -2.70
C GLU A 646 14.62 0.00 -1.83
N VAL A 647 13.97 -1.12 -1.47
CA VAL A 647 14.47 -2.08 -0.47
C VAL A 647 15.65 -2.97 -0.97
N ARG A 648 15.97 -2.99 -2.27
CA ARG A 648 16.79 -4.07 -2.88
C ARG A 648 18.18 -3.73 -3.42
N ARG A 649 18.71 -2.52 -3.22
CA ARG A 649 20.09 -2.15 -3.66
C ARG A 649 21.16 -2.08 -2.56
N GLY A 650 20.87 -2.54 -1.35
CA GLY A 650 21.84 -2.75 -0.28
C GLY A 650 22.17 -4.23 -0.09
N THR A 651 23.41 -4.64 -0.34
CA THR A 651 23.87 -6.03 -0.22
C THR A 651 24.17 -6.42 1.23
N ARG A 652 23.72 -7.61 1.66
CA ARG A 652 24.48 -8.51 2.53
C ARG A 652 24.37 -9.96 2.02
N PRO A 653 25.36 -10.83 2.28
CA PRO A 653 25.42 -12.18 1.73
C PRO A 653 24.36 -13.08 2.36
N GLY A 654 24.14 -14.25 1.75
CA GLY A 654 23.09 -15.18 2.18
C GLY A 654 23.30 -15.74 3.59
N MET A 655 22.19 -16.03 4.26
CA MET A 655 22.10 -17.31 4.95
C MET A 655 21.79 -18.34 3.86
N GLU A 656 22.82 -19.07 3.44
CA GLU A 656 22.61 -20.37 2.83
C GLU A 656 21.97 -21.25 3.91
N THR A 657 20.85 -21.91 3.57
CA THR A 657 20.37 -23.06 4.32
C THR A 657 21.53 -24.07 4.35
N PRO A 658 21.99 -24.53 5.53
CA PRO A 658 22.98 -25.61 5.56
C PRO A 658 22.41 -26.82 4.83
N PRO A 659 23.17 -27.48 3.95
CA PRO A 659 22.67 -28.69 3.30
C PRO A 659 22.45 -29.77 4.36
N GLU A 660 21.33 -30.48 4.23
CA GLU A 660 21.12 -31.74 4.93
C GLU A 660 22.31 -32.65 4.63
N THR A 661 23.01 -33.06 5.69
CA THR A 661 24.10 -34.03 5.61
C THR A 661 23.81 -35.12 6.61
N GLU A 662 23.69 -36.33 6.07
CA GLU A 662 23.37 -37.54 6.82
C GLU A 662 24.49 -37.88 7.82
N SER A 663 24.13 -38.59 8.87
CA SER A 663 25.05 -39.07 9.90
C SER A 663 26.08 -40.07 9.36
N GLU A 664 27.35 -39.94 9.78
CA GLU A 664 28.07 -40.99 10.54
C GLU A 664 29.52 -40.60 10.94
N GLY A 665 29.90 -40.97 12.17
CA GLY A 665 31.22 -41.56 12.50
C GLY A 665 32.50 -40.69 12.62
N GLY A 666 32.98 -40.50 13.86
CA GLY A 666 34.41 -40.81 14.18
C GLY A 666 35.33 -39.75 14.81
N GLY A 667 35.41 -39.73 16.16
CA GLY A 667 36.69 -39.88 16.89
C GLY A 667 37.58 -38.67 17.28
N GLY A 668 37.74 -38.45 18.61
CA GLY A 668 39.04 -38.14 19.24
C GLY A 668 39.21 -36.83 20.07
N SER A 669 39.57 -36.96 21.37
CA SER A 669 40.19 -35.94 22.28
C SER A 669 39.40 -34.66 22.64
N GLU A 670 39.63 -33.87 23.71
CA GLU A 670 40.25 -33.95 25.07
C GLU A 670 39.92 -32.59 25.78
N ASP A 671 39.78 -32.40 27.11
CA ASP A 671 39.67 -33.25 28.30
C ASP A 671 39.04 -32.44 29.49
N GLY A 672 38.49 -33.12 30.52
CA GLY A 672 38.02 -32.55 31.81
C GLY A 672 36.68 -31.75 31.81
N ASP A 673 35.95 -31.60 32.92
CA ASP A 673 36.03 -32.18 34.28
C ASP A 673 34.70 -31.92 35.05
N GLN A 674 34.35 -32.78 36.04
CA GLN A 674 33.26 -32.67 37.06
C GLN A 674 31.80 -32.38 36.61
N GLY A 675 30.75 -33.11 37.08
CA GLY A 675 30.70 -34.27 37.99
C GLY A 675 29.26 -34.72 38.37
N SER A 676 29.19 -35.83 39.11
CA SER A 676 28.06 -36.45 39.86
C SER A 676 26.78 -36.95 39.14
N GLU A 677 26.69 -38.30 39.04
CA GLU A 677 25.61 -39.20 39.54
C GLU A 677 24.14 -39.00 39.04
N SER A 678 23.34 -40.02 38.69
CA SER A 678 23.39 -41.49 38.94
C SER A 678 22.44 -42.28 38.01
N GLY A 679 22.72 -43.57 37.68
CA GLY A 679 21.66 -44.53 37.26
C GLY A 679 21.97 -45.48 36.09
N GLU A 680 22.49 -46.68 36.39
CA GLU A 680 22.77 -47.85 35.53
C GLU A 680 21.51 -48.70 35.13
N PRO A 681 21.61 -49.82 34.35
CA PRO A 681 22.43 -50.14 33.15
C PRO A 681 21.71 -51.02 32.07
N SER A 682 22.50 -51.62 31.15
CA SER A 682 22.27 -52.84 30.30
C SER A 682 21.59 -52.68 28.92
N SER A 683 22.01 -53.36 27.83
CA SER A 683 23.19 -54.22 27.56
C SER A 683 23.36 -54.55 26.04
N SER A 684 24.56 -55.04 25.64
CA SER A 684 24.90 -55.83 24.40
C SER A 684 24.65 -55.16 23.02
N ALA A 685 25.68 -54.98 22.16
CA ALA A 685 26.36 -55.97 21.27
C ALA A 685 25.43 -56.43 20.10
N GLU A 686 25.87 -56.61 18.84
CA GLU A 686 27.19 -56.96 18.27
C GLU A 686 27.56 -56.21 16.96
N GLU A 687 28.82 -56.39 16.58
CA GLU A 687 29.53 -56.05 15.35
C GLU A 687 28.95 -56.69 14.06
N GLY A 688 29.27 -56.15 12.87
CA GLY A 688 28.83 -56.69 11.57
C GLY A 688 29.42 -55.98 10.33
N GLU A 689 30.58 -56.44 9.88
CA GLU A 689 31.43 -55.87 8.82
C GLU A 689 30.91 -55.87 7.36
N VAL A 690 31.41 -54.88 6.58
CA VAL A 690 31.92 -54.96 5.17
C VAL A 690 30.94 -55.16 3.99
N GLY A 691 31.12 -54.36 2.91
CA GLY A 691 30.64 -54.75 1.57
C GLY A 691 30.60 -53.71 0.44
N GLN A 692 31.71 -53.07 0.06
CA GLN A 692 31.74 -52.29 -1.21
C GLN A 692 31.66 -53.20 -2.46
N ARG A 693 30.97 -52.73 -3.53
CA ARG A 693 31.52 -52.73 -4.90
C ARG A 693 30.74 -51.84 -5.88
N ARG A 694 31.47 -51.34 -6.89
CA ARG A 694 31.00 -50.52 -8.02
C ARG A 694 30.82 -51.38 -9.28
N ASP A 695 29.97 -50.92 -10.20
CA ASP A 695 30.20 -50.73 -11.66
C ASP A 695 28.86 -50.34 -12.31
N GLY A 696 28.74 -49.70 -13.48
CA GLY A 696 29.76 -49.16 -14.40
C GLY A 696 29.16 -48.92 -15.81
N GLY A 697 29.48 -47.79 -16.46
CA GLY A 697 29.09 -47.47 -17.85
C GLY A 697 27.66 -46.93 -18.07
N GLY A 698 27.35 -46.12 -19.09
CA GLY A 698 28.20 -45.54 -20.14
C GLY A 698 27.57 -45.61 -21.53
N GLY A 699 27.09 -44.50 -22.09
CA GLY A 699 26.59 -44.47 -23.49
C GLY A 699 25.98 -43.12 -23.91
N LYS A 700 26.47 -42.54 -25.03
CA LYS A 700 25.90 -41.36 -25.69
C LYS A 700 25.20 -41.77 -26.99
N GLY A 701 24.13 -41.07 -27.36
CA GLY A 701 23.56 -41.08 -28.72
C GLY A 701 22.87 -39.75 -29.03
N LEU A 702 23.14 -39.17 -30.21
CA LEU A 702 22.39 -38.04 -30.77
C LEU A 702 21.37 -38.56 -31.78
N VAL A 703 20.15 -37.99 -31.81
CA VAL A 703 19.19 -38.09 -32.93
C VAL A 703 18.50 -36.72 -33.13
N GLU A 704 18.02 -36.49 -34.34
CA GLU A 704 17.69 -35.19 -34.95
C GLU A 704 16.35 -34.56 -34.51
N LYS A 705 16.17 -33.27 -34.82
CA LYS A 705 14.90 -32.54 -34.73
C LYS A 705 14.08 -32.70 -36.01
N GLY A 706 12.84 -33.15 -35.90
CA GLY A 706 11.83 -33.16 -36.97
C GLY A 706 10.61 -32.28 -36.63
N SER A 707 9.97 -31.74 -37.65
CA SER A 707 8.82 -30.81 -37.57
C SER A 707 7.55 -31.47 -37.02
N ARG A 708 7.08 -31.01 -35.85
CA ARG A 708 5.90 -31.58 -35.16
C ARG A 708 4.94 -30.52 -34.59
N GLY A 709 5.05 -29.26 -35.04
CA GLY A 709 4.22 -28.15 -34.53
C GLY A 709 2.92 -27.91 -35.30
N GLU A 710 2.93 -28.09 -36.63
CA GLU A 710 1.81 -27.66 -37.49
C GLU A 710 0.68 -28.69 -37.57
N GLU A 711 0.95 -29.98 -37.31
CA GLU A 711 -0.09 -31.02 -37.23
C GLU A 711 -0.85 -31.00 -35.89
N GLU A 712 -0.22 -30.55 -34.78
CA GLU A 712 -0.90 -30.43 -33.48
C GLU A 712 -1.89 -29.26 -33.44
N GLU A 713 -1.59 -28.11 -34.07
CA GLU A 713 -2.54 -26.99 -34.15
C GLU A 713 -3.76 -27.31 -35.03
N ALA A 714 -3.58 -28.06 -36.13
CA ALA A 714 -4.69 -28.51 -36.98
C ALA A 714 -5.65 -29.45 -36.21
N PHE A 715 -5.10 -30.41 -35.46
CA PHE A 715 -5.88 -31.37 -34.67
C PHE A 715 -6.67 -30.72 -33.52
N ILE A 716 -6.15 -29.62 -32.96
CA ILE A 716 -6.84 -28.83 -31.92
C ILE A 716 -8.06 -28.08 -32.49
N SER A 717 -7.99 -27.60 -33.73
CA SER A 717 -9.13 -26.93 -34.39
C SER A 717 -10.24 -27.92 -34.74
N GLU A 718 -9.90 -29.07 -35.33
CA GLU A 718 -10.87 -30.06 -35.81
C GLU A 718 -11.62 -30.75 -34.64
N ALA A 719 -10.98 -30.90 -33.48
CA ALA A 719 -11.61 -31.43 -32.26
C ALA A 719 -12.64 -30.49 -31.59
N LEU A 720 -12.77 -29.24 -32.05
CA LEU A 720 -13.66 -28.23 -31.46
C LEU A 720 -14.86 -27.84 -32.35
N GLU A 721 -14.89 -28.24 -33.64
CA GLU A 721 -16.01 -27.94 -34.55
C GLU A 721 -17.14 -28.98 -34.50
N GLY A 722 -16.90 -30.17 -33.91
CA GLY A 722 -17.82 -31.31 -33.94
C GLY A 722 -18.86 -31.42 -32.81
N VAL A 723 -19.09 -30.38 -32.01
CA VAL A 723 -20.05 -30.43 -30.88
C VAL A 723 -21.37 -29.75 -31.25
N GLU A 724 -22.30 -30.52 -31.80
CA GLU A 724 -23.72 -30.16 -31.74
C GLU A 724 -24.19 -30.20 -30.28
N LEU A 725 -24.78 -29.10 -29.81
CA LEU A 725 -25.34 -28.95 -28.48
C LEU A 725 -26.87 -29.11 -28.57
N ASP A 726 -27.40 -30.08 -27.85
CA ASP A 726 -28.82 -30.27 -27.53
C ASP A 726 -28.96 -30.34 -25.99
#